data_AF-A0AA51ZW99-F1
#
_entry.id   AF-A0AA51ZW99-F1
#
_cell.length_a   1.000
_cell.length_b   1.000
_cell.length_c   1.000
_cell.angle_alpha   90.00
_cell.angle_beta   90.00
_cell.angle_gamma   90.00
#
_symmetry.space_group_name_H-M   'P 1'
#
loop_
_entity.id
_entity.type
_entity.pdbx_description
1 polymer ?
#
loop_
_entity_poly.entity_id
_entity_poly.type
_entity_poly.pdbx_seq_one_letter_code
_entity_poly.pdbx_strand_id
1 'polypeptide(L)'
;MRLLFLFLLSFLFCFISNSQSVQEHFSNAKTAYEKQNFEEMLKSIEKAYDLRPNHQTILYYLAIAQSRNARQDEAITILRKLLSIDAFNYELDTEDFNSLKENERWNGLFAYQEFMRKPKINSDSLIQINDSQLHIEDVEFNVYTSKYLVSSINKKNIFEIDKERLVPLFNPFQLSITGMLVQDSILWFTAAGFAQSGLGQDSALLNTSKLYKADLKNRVLLDSFQLEDSKPHLFGDLYLNENNQVLISDSKANTVYKLEQNKLLEYITSDQILSLQGITQINQSYYMADYTKGVFYEQDGRIELVKTPKDLSLKGTDGIYQYGNGFVAIQNGVFPNRVTYCELNGDGTEITKFEYLEKNHPAMGEPTLGYISNGKFYYIANSFWPLNNDGEINNPENINPIILSLDLPEERRKSEQFKVVDYVKVLENHYAEALYFYEHNWLSFRKYAKSHGYISDYSIFLSQDNQEYDIVLETFYSDQEQLEKIETRFKEWLKNIKGPDFQNELKPSEFRENVKTEKLRLETNSNTFNYWLDKCEDKNYHAFNFWLGDWEVYNRKGGYLGHNTITKIDFACGIQEKWTSGSGAFKGSSYNFYNSSNKRWHQSWVDNQGASLLLNGKSSKSKIIMNSDSSKLNQSQITWELLENGNVTQKWDQSSDYGKSWNEVFFRIYKKQ
;
A
#
# COMPACT_ATOMS: atom_id res chain seq x y z
N MET A 1 10.25 -23.20 29.68
CA MET A 1 11.43 -22.40 30.07
C MET A 1 12.19 -21.94 28.81
N ARG A 2 11.59 -20.99 28.09
CA ARG A 2 12.21 -20.07 27.13
C ARG A 2 11.34 -18.83 27.23
N LEU A 3 11.76 -17.89 28.08
CA LEU A 3 11.00 -16.71 28.48
C LEU A 3 11.99 -15.55 28.47
N LEU A 4 11.55 -14.42 27.94
CA LEU A 4 12.18 -13.09 27.92
C LEU A 4 13.39 -12.88 26.99
N PHE A 5 13.15 -12.12 25.92
CA PHE A 5 13.86 -10.85 25.69
C PHE A 5 12.90 -9.88 24.98
N LEU A 6 12.16 -9.10 25.75
CA LEU A 6 11.44 -7.89 25.31
C LEU A 6 12.16 -6.74 25.99
N PHE A 7 12.85 -5.90 25.22
CA PHE A 7 13.59 -4.77 25.77
C PHE A 7 12.62 -3.70 26.26
N LEU A 8 12.73 -3.41 27.55
CA LEU A 8 12.06 -2.35 28.29
C LEU A 8 12.84 -1.04 28.11
N LEU A 9 12.17 0.07 27.84
CA LEU A 9 12.68 1.42 28.13
C LEU A 9 11.51 2.36 28.48
N SER A 10 11.44 2.69 29.77
CA SER A 10 10.59 3.69 30.45
C SER A 10 11.49 4.83 30.95
N PHE A 11 11.13 6.08 31.29
CA PHE A 11 9.90 6.87 31.51
C PHE A 11 10.29 8.38 31.60
N LEU A 12 9.30 9.29 31.74
CA LEU A 12 9.17 10.45 32.67
C LEU A 12 8.55 11.69 31.97
N PHE A 13 7.40 12.29 32.32
CA PHE A 13 6.82 12.52 33.65
C PHE A 13 5.25 12.50 33.70
N CYS A 14 4.53 12.38 32.58
CA CYS A 14 3.06 12.24 32.58
C CYS A 14 2.58 10.79 32.37
N PHE A 15 3.42 9.94 31.80
CA PHE A 15 3.11 8.53 31.52
C PHE A 15 3.18 7.58 32.73
N ILE A 16 3.72 8.04 33.87
CA ILE A 16 3.95 7.21 35.06
C ILE A 16 2.61 6.78 35.69
N SER A 17 1.61 7.66 35.76
CA SER A 17 0.31 7.35 36.39
C SER A 17 -0.50 6.31 35.62
N ASN A 18 -0.57 6.43 34.29
CA ASN A 18 -1.29 5.48 33.43
C ASN A 18 -0.57 4.12 33.35
N SER A 19 0.77 4.10 33.33
CA SER A 19 1.49 2.82 33.36
C SER A 19 1.44 2.16 34.73
N GLN A 20 1.49 2.93 35.80
CA GLN A 20 1.37 2.43 37.17
C GLN A 20 -0.02 1.85 37.42
N SER A 21 -1.07 2.50 36.92
CA SER A 21 -2.45 1.96 36.99
C SER A 21 -2.66 0.71 36.13
N VAL A 22 -2.09 0.63 34.92
CA VAL A 22 -2.09 -0.63 34.13
C VAL A 22 -1.45 -1.77 34.92
N GLN A 23 -0.25 -1.53 35.48
CA GLN A 23 0.48 -2.55 36.23
C GLN A 23 -0.25 -2.95 37.51
N GLU A 24 -0.86 -2.00 38.21
CA GLU A 24 -1.68 -2.25 39.39
C GLU A 24 -2.90 -3.11 39.05
N HIS A 25 -3.70 -2.71 38.06
CA HIS A 25 -4.88 -3.45 37.62
C HIS A 25 -4.53 -4.87 37.15
N PHE A 26 -3.44 -5.01 36.39
CA PHE A 26 -2.96 -6.32 35.94
C PHE A 26 -2.46 -7.19 37.12
N SER A 27 -1.73 -6.62 38.08
CA SER A 27 -1.27 -7.33 39.28
C SER A 27 -2.43 -7.79 40.16
N ASN A 28 -3.47 -6.96 40.30
CA ASN A 28 -4.70 -7.30 41.01
C ASN A 28 -5.43 -8.45 40.31
N ALA A 29 -5.54 -8.41 38.97
CA ALA A 29 -6.12 -9.50 38.19
C ALA A 29 -5.36 -10.82 38.38
N LYS A 30 -4.01 -10.78 38.34
CA LYS A 30 -3.18 -11.97 38.58
C LYS A 30 -3.36 -12.52 39.99
N THR A 31 -3.39 -11.66 41.01
CA THR A 31 -3.65 -12.07 42.40
C THR A 31 -5.03 -12.71 42.56
N ALA A 32 -6.05 -12.17 41.88
CA ALA A 32 -7.40 -12.72 41.88
C ALA A 32 -7.44 -14.09 41.18
N TYR A 33 -6.72 -14.25 40.06
CA TYR A 33 -6.53 -15.53 39.38
C TYR A 33 -5.90 -16.59 40.29
N GLU A 34 -4.81 -16.26 41.00
CA GLU A 34 -4.14 -17.16 41.96
C GLU A 34 -5.08 -17.60 43.10
N LYS A 35 -6.02 -16.74 43.49
CA LYS A 35 -7.06 -17.02 44.50
C LYS A 35 -8.31 -17.69 43.92
N GLN A 36 -8.35 -17.96 42.62
CA GLN A 36 -9.51 -18.46 41.88
C GLN A 36 -10.77 -17.57 42.01
N ASN A 37 -10.58 -16.27 42.28
CA ASN A 37 -11.66 -15.29 42.29
C ASN A 37 -11.81 -14.67 40.90
N PHE A 38 -12.54 -15.36 40.02
CA PHE A 38 -12.64 -14.99 38.61
C PHE A 38 -13.48 -13.73 38.37
N GLU A 39 -14.45 -13.41 39.25
CA GLU A 39 -15.25 -12.18 39.14
C GLU A 39 -14.38 -10.93 39.36
N GLU A 40 -13.54 -10.94 40.40
CA GLU A 40 -12.61 -9.83 40.67
C GLU A 40 -11.47 -9.79 39.64
N MET A 41 -11.03 -10.95 39.14
CA MET A 41 -10.09 -11.04 38.03
C MET A 41 -10.63 -10.30 36.80
N LEU A 42 -11.87 -10.58 36.41
CA LEU A 42 -12.52 -9.98 35.25
C LEU A 42 -12.61 -8.46 35.38
N LYS A 43 -13.11 -7.98 36.53
CA LYS A 43 -13.21 -6.55 36.82
C LYS A 43 -11.85 -5.84 36.80
N SER A 44 -10.81 -6.47 37.32
CA SER A 44 -9.46 -5.89 37.34
C SER A 44 -8.82 -5.89 35.96
N ILE A 45 -8.96 -6.97 35.20
CA ILE A 45 -8.33 -7.08 33.87
C ILE A 45 -9.05 -6.23 32.82
N GLU A 46 -10.37 -6.03 32.91
CA GLU A 46 -11.12 -5.09 32.05
C GLU A 46 -10.55 -3.66 32.15
N LYS A 47 -10.21 -3.20 33.37
CA LYS A 47 -9.57 -1.88 33.54
C LYS A 47 -8.17 -1.80 32.93
N ALA A 48 -7.38 -2.87 33.03
CA ALA A 48 -6.07 -2.92 32.37
C ALA A 48 -6.24 -2.94 30.84
N TYR A 49 -7.26 -3.64 30.34
CA TYR A 49 -7.63 -3.71 28.93
C TYR A 49 -8.06 -2.34 28.38
N ASP A 50 -8.89 -1.58 29.09
CA ASP A 50 -9.33 -0.24 28.66
C ASP A 50 -8.14 0.71 28.43
N LEU A 51 -7.07 0.56 29.22
CA LEU A 51 -5.85 1.35 29.11
C LEU A 51 -4.87 0.83 28.04
N ARG A 52 -4.89 -0.48 27.76
CA ARG A 52 -3.96 -1.17 26.83
C ARG A 52 -4.68 -2.28 26.05
N PRO A 53 -5.61 -1.93 25.13
CA PRO A 53 -6.54 -2.90 24.52
C PRO A 53 -5.92 -3.86 23.50
N ASN A 54 -4.62 -3.72 23.21
CA ASN A 54 -3.87 -4.59 22.30
C ASN A 54 -2.66 -5.25 22.98
N HIS A 55 -2.50 -5.12 24.30
CA HIS A 55 -1.38 -5.77 25.00
C HIS A 55 -1.63 -7.27 25.14
N GLN A 56 -0.76 -8.09 24.54
CA GLN A 56 -1.01 -9.53 24.36
C GLN A 56 -1.27 -10.27 25.68
N THR A 57 -0.48 -9.99 26.72
CA THR A 57 -0.69 -10.62 28.03
C THR A 57 -2.00 -10.19 28.69
N ILE A 58 -2.45 -8.95 28.48
CA ILE A 58 -3.71 -8.47 29.04
C ILE A 58 -4.87 -9.13 28.30
N LEU A 59 -4.80 -9.24 26.97
CA LEU A 59 -5.77 -9.97 26.16
C LEU A 59 -5.87 -11.44 26.59
N TYR A 60 -4.75 -12.12 26.82
CA TYR A 60 -4.75 -13.51 27.28
C TYR A 60 -5.44 -13.67 28.64
N TYR A 61 -5.10 -12.83 29.62
CA TYR A 61 -5.74 -12.86 30.94
C TYR A 61 -7.22 -12.44 30.88
N LEU A 62 -7.59 -11.52 29.98
CA LEU A 62 -8.97 -11.14 29.75
C LEU A 62 -9.78 -12.31 29.19
N ALA A 63 -9.23 -13.04 28.21
CA ALA A 63 -9.85 -14.24 27.68
C ALA A 63 -10.05 -15.31 28.77
N ILE A 64 -9.04 -15.54 29.63
CA ILE A 64 -9.18 -16.45 30.78
C ILE A 64 -10.32 -15.96 31.68
N ALA A 65 -10.31 -14.69 32.07
CA ALA A 65 -11.33 -14.16 32.96
C ALA A 65 -12.74 -14.27 32.36
N GLN A 66 -12.91 -13.97 31.08
CA GLN A 66 -14.19 -14.12 30.37
C GLN A 66 -14.63 -15.59 30.30
N SER A 67 -13.72 -16.50 29.93
CA SER A 67 -13.96 -17.96 29.91
C SER A 67 -14.46 -18.48 31.27
N ARG A 68 -13.82 -18.05 32.36
CA ARG A 68 -14.12 -18.48 33.74
C ARG A 68 -15.36 -17.80 34.33
N ASN A 69 -15.91 -16.78 33.68
CA ASN A 69 -17.16 -16.10 34.06
C ASN A 69 -18.29 -16.36 33.05
N ALA A 70 -18.24 -17.48 32.32
CA ALA A 70 -19.27 -17.89 31.35
C ALA A 70 -19.53 -16.88 30.21
N ARG A 71 -18.55 -16.02 29.89
CA ARG A 71 -18.58 -15.10 28.75
C ARG A 71 -17.84 -15.69 27.56
N GLN A 72 -18.33 -16.83 27.07
CA GLN A 72 -17.61 -17.67 26.10
C GLN A 72 -17.34 -16.94 24.77
N ASP A 73 -18.36 -16.26 24.22
CA ASP A 73 -18.26 -15.56 22.93
C ASP A 73 -17.27 -14.38 22.96
N GLU A 74 -17.25 -13.65 24.07
CA GLU A 74 -16.27 -12.59 24.31
C GLU A 74 -14.86 -13.16 24.39
N ALA A 75 -14.68 -14.27 25.12
CA ALA A 75 -13.38 -14.94 25.24
C ALA A 75 -12.85 -15.41 23.87
N ILE A 76 -13.70 -16.02 23.03
CA ILE A 76 -13.33 -16.43 21.66
C ILE A 76 -12.88 -15.22 20.83
N THR A 77 -13.61 -14.10 20.91
CA THR A 77 -13.27 -12.87 20.17
C THR A 77 -11.92 -12.29 20.64
N ILE A 78 -11.67 -12.25 21.95
CA ILE A 78 -10.41 -11.77 22.51
C ILE A 78 -9.24 -12.71 22.16
N LEU A 79 -9.44 -14.03 22.19
CA LEU A 79 -8.43 -15.00 21.75
C LEU A 79 -8.11 -14.81 20.27
N ARG A 80 -9.12 -14.60 19.42
CA ARG A 80 -8.89 -14.32 17.99
C ARG A 80 -8.09 -13.04 17.79
N LYS A 81 -8.42 -11.97 18.53
CA LYS A 81 -7.64 -10.72 18.54
C LYS A 81 -6.20 -10.95 18.97
N LEU A 82 -5.99 -11.71 20.04
CA LEU A 82 -4.67 -12.09 20.54
C LEU A 82 -3.86 -12.82 19.45
N LEU A 83 -4.46 -13.83 18.80
CA LEU A 83 -3.81 -14.60 17.72
C LEU A 83 -3.51 -13.74 16.48
N SER A 84 -4.28 -12.68 16.25
CA SER A 84 -3.98 -11.70 15.20
C SER A 84 -2.72 -10.88 15.52
N ILE A 85 -2.30 -10.79 16.78
CA ILE A 85 -1.13 -10.03 17.25
C ILE A 85 0.06 -10.96 17.51
N ASP A 86 -0.17 -12.12 18.13
CA ASP A 86 0.84 -13.12 18.45
C ASP A 86 0.29 -14.54 18.30
N ALA A 87 0.62 -15.17 17.18
CA ALA A 87 0.14 -16.50 16.84
C ALA A 87 1.02 -17.63 17.42
N PHE A 88 2.22 -17.36 17.93
CA PHE A 88 3.18 -18.42 18.31
C PHE A 88 3.31 -18.62 19.81
N ASN A 89 3.15 -17.57 20.62
CA ASN A 89 3.53 -17.63 22.03
C ASN A 89 2.38 -17.95 22.99
N TYR A 90 1.15 -18.15 22.49
CA TYR A 90 -0.03 -18.39 23.31
C TYR A 90 -0.66 -19.75 23.00
N GLU A 91 -0.81 -20.55 24.05
CA GLU A 91 -1.40 -21.88 24.02
C GLU A 91 -2.92 -21.79 24.28
N LEU A 92 -3.70 -22.47 23.44
CA LEU A 92 -5.16 -22.50 23.56
C LEU A 92 -5.65 -23.71 24.36
N ASP A 93 -4.97 -24.87 24.29
CA ASP A 93 -5.42 -26.08 24.98
C ASP A 93 -4.95 -26.10 26.44
N THR A 94 -5.51 -25.18 27.24
CA THR A 94 -5.26 -25.09 28.69
C THR A 94 -6.55 -25.31 29.46
N GLU A 95 -6.42 -25.66 30.75
CA GLU A 95 -7.60 -25.90 31.60
C GLU A 95 -8.50 -24.66 31.74
N ASP A 96 -7.94 -23.46 31.60
CA ASP A 96 -8.67 -22.20 31.70
C ASP A 96 -9.69 -21.98 30.58
N PHE A 97 -9.53 -22.69 29.45
CA PHE A 97 -10.41 -22.61 28.29
C PHE A 97 -11.27 -23.86 28.10
N ASN A 98 -11.29 -24.78 29.06
CA ASN A 98 -12.11 -26.00 28.96
C ASN A 98 -13.60 -25.71 28.73
N SER A 99 -14.14 -24.63 29.31
CA SER A 99 -15.54 -24.21 29.09
C SER A 99 -15.81 -23.73 27.67
N LEU A 100 -14.77 -23.36 26.90
CA LEU A 100 -14.91 -22.92 25.52
C LEU A 100 -14.98 -24.10 24.55
N LYS A 101 -14.59 -25.32 24.95
CA LYS A 101 -14.52 -26.50 24.06
C LYS A 101 -15.86 -26.89 23.44
N GLU A 102 -16.97 -26.55 24.09
CA GLU A 102 -18.33 -26.79 23.61
C GLU A 102 -18.85 -25.65 22.71
N ASN A 103 -18.15 -24.50 22.67
CA ASN A 103 -18.50 -23.39 21.78
C ASN A 103 -18.18 -23.78 20.34
N GLU A 104 -19.13 -23.60 19.44
CA GLU A 104 -18.99 -23.97 18.03
C GLU A 104 -17.79 -23.30 17.36
N ARG A 105 -17.36 -22.11 17.82
CA ARG A 105 -16.25 -21.35 17.22
C ARG A 105 -14.87 -21.74 17.77
N TRP A 106 -14.81 -22.61 18.78
CA TRP A 106 -13.55 -23.02 19.43
C TRP A 106 -12.54 -23.60 18.45
N ASN A 107 -12.99 -24.56 17.62
CA ASN A 107 -12.13 -25.20 16.63
C ASN A 107 -11.63 -24.20 15.56
N GLY A 108 -12.40 -23.14 15.30
CA GLY A 108 -12.01 -22.05 14.41
C GLY A 108 -10.77 -21.27 14.89
N LEU A 109 -10.50 -21.24 16.20
CA LEU A 109 -9.32 -20.55 16.74
C LEU A 109 -8.00 -21.25 16.40
N PHE A 110 -7.95 -22.58 16.48
CA PHE A 110 -6.76 -23.35 16.10
C PHE A 110 -6.44 -23.18 14.63
N ALA A 111 -7.47 -23.26 13.79
CA ALA A 111 -7.29 -23.09 12.36
C ALA A 111 -6.89 -21.64 11.98
N TYR A 112 -7.42 -20.64 12.70
CA TYR A 112 -6.96 -19.26 12.57
C TYR A 112 -5.51 -19.08 13.04
N GLN A 113 -5.12 -19.69 14.15
CA GLN A 113 -3.74 -19.67 14.65
C GLN A 113 -2.77 -20.27 13.62
N GLU A 114 -3.10 -21.43 13.06
CA GLU A 114 -2.31 -22.04 11.99
C GLU A 114 -2.27 -21.19 10.72
N PHE A 115 -3.40 -20.60 10.32
CA PHE A 115 -3.43 -19.63 9.22
C PHE A 115 -2.47 -18.45 9.49
N MET A 116 -2.47 -17.90 10.70
CA MET A 116 -1.58 -16.79 11.07
C MET A 116 -0.11 -17.18 11.05
N ARG A 117 0.23 -18.42 11.40
CA ARG A 117 1.60 -18.96 11.33
C ARG A 117 2.07 -19.27 9.91
N LYS A 118 1.16 -19.53 8.96
CA LYS A 118 1.55 -19.82 7.57
C LYS A 118 2.16 -18.59 6.88
N PRO A 119 3.31 -18.73 6.21
CA PRO A 119 3.86 -17.69 5.34
C PRO A 119 2.91 -17.32 4.20
N LYS A 120 2.77 -16.02 3.93
CA LYS A 120 2.22 -15.46 2.69
C LYS A 120 3.31 -14.59 2.08
N ILE A 121 3.81 -15.00 0.92
CA ILE A 121 4.97 -14.42 0.21
C ILE A 121 4.50 -14.00 -1.19
N ASN A 122 4.63 -12.72 -1.50
CA ASN A 122 4.27 -12.14 -2.80
C ASN A 122 5.37 -11.21 -3.37
N SER A 123 6.42 -10.96 -2.60
CA SER A 123 7.53 -10.09 -2.94
C SER A 123 8.69 -10.86 -3.57
N ASP A 124 9.43 -10.14 -4.40
CA ASP A 124 10.72 -10.59 -4.92
C ASP A 124 11.86 -10.03 -4.06
N SER A 125 12.95 -10.79 -3.97
CA SER A 125 14.21 -10.30 -3.41
C SER A 125 14.81 -9.28 -4.37
N LEU A 126 14.89 -8.02 -3.94
CA LEU A 126 15.42 -6.95 -4.76
C LEU A 126 16.93 -6.87 -4.63
N ILE A 127 17.42 -6.68 -3.41
CA ILE A 127 18.86 -6.55 -3.10
C ILE A 127 19.14 -7.22 -1.76
N GLN A 128 20.15 -8.09 -1.74
CA GLN A 128 20.79 -8.55 -0.51
C GLN A 128 22.13 -7.82 -0.35
N ILE A 129 22.35 -7.22 0.80
CA ILE A 129 23.57 -6.45 1.09
C ILE A 129 24.56 -7.36 1.79
N ASN A 130 25.74 -7.57 1.23
CA ASN A 130 26.74 -8.49 1.79
C ASN A 130 27.56 -7.84 2.94
N ASP A 131 26.85 -7.38 3.97
CA ASP A 131 27.38 -6.88 5.22
C ASP A 131 26.42 -7.25 6.36
N SER A 132 26.65 -8.39 7.00
CA SER A 132 25.82 -8.91 8.09
C SER A 132 25.91 -8.11 9.39
N GLN A 133 26.77 -7.09 9.42
CA GLN A 133 26.94 -6.12 10.51
C GLN A 133 26.41 -4.73 10.14
N LEU A 134 25.72 -4.59 9.01
CA LEU A 134 25.03 -3.36 8.65
C LEU A 134 23.61 -3.36 9.21
N HIS A 135 23.28 -2.36 10.02
CA HIS A 135 21.93 -2.10 10.48
C HIS A 135 21.32 -1.01 9.61
N ILE A 136 20.39 -1.38 8.73
CA ILE A 136 19.65 -0.48 7.84
C ILE A 136 18.23 -0.26 8.35
N GLU A 137 17.68 0.94 8.15
CA GLU A 137 16.36 1.29 8.69
C GLU A 137 15.37 1.71 7.59
N ASP A 138 15.85 2.37 6.54
CA ASP A 138 15.03 2.90 5.47
C ASP A 138 15.72 2.74 4.11
N VAL A 139 14.92 2.67 3.05
CA VAL A 139 15.35 2.56 1.66
C VAL A 139 14.65 3.60 0.79
N GLU A 140 15.43 4.23 -0.09
CA GLU A 140 14.94 5.20 -1.07
C GLU A 140 15.57 4.98 -2.45
N PHE A 141 15.03 5.65 -3.48
CA PHE A 141 15.58 5.57 -4.83
C PHE A 141 16.28 6.84 -5.30
N ASN A 142 17.52 6.71 -5.74
CA ASN A 142 18.27 7.78 -6.38
C ASN A 142 18.03 7.80 -7.89
N VAL A 143 17.17 8.70 -8.35
CA VAL A 143 16.81 8.86 -9.77
C VAL A 143 17.99 9.27 -10.66
N TYR A 144 19.03 9.94 -10.14
CA TYR A 144 20.16 10.40 -10.94
C TYR A 144 21.15 9.30 -11.28
N THR A 145 21.31 8.34 -10.37
CA THR A 145 22.23 7.21 -10.52
C THR A 145 21.51 5.91 -10.85
N SER A 146 20.17 5.90 -10.75
CA SER A 146 19.33 4.71 -10.87
C SER A 146 19.74 3.60 -9.89
N LYS A 147 20.03 3.99 -8.64
CA LYS A 147 20.49 3.10 -7.56
C LYS A 147 19.68 3.33 -6.29
N TYR A 148 19.68 2.34 -5.41
CA TYR A 148 19.00 2.41 -4.12
C TYR A 148 19.89 3.07 -3.07
N LEU A 149 19.27 3.87 -2.22
CA LEU A 149 19.86 4.45 -1.02
C LEU A 149 19.38 3.66 0.19
N VAL A 150 20.25 3.43 1.16
CA VAL A 150 19.87 2.89 2.47
C VAL A 150 20.43 3.75 3.59
N SER A 151 19.59 4.01 4.59
CA SER A 151 20.04 4.61 5.84
C SER A 151 20.75 3.56 6.70
N SER A 152 21.56 3.99 7.66
CA SER A 152 22.15 3.06 8.63
C SER A 152 22.19 3.65 10.03
N ILE A 153 21.74 2.84 10.99
CA ILE A 153 21.73 3.16 12.41
C ILE A 153 23.16 3.08 12.96
N ASN A 154 23.78 1.90 12.91
CA ASN A 154 25.08 1.66 13.54
C ASN A 154 26.26 2.30 12.78
N LYS A 155 26.16 2.49 11.45
CA LYS A 155 27.20 3.19 10.68
C LYS A 155 26.97 4.72 10.59
N LYS A 156 25.81 5.22 11.05
CA LYS A 156 25.48 6.65 11.10
C LYS A 156 25.67 7.36 9.75
N ASN A 157 25.20 6.74 8.67
CA ASN A 157 25.41 7.25 7.32
C ASN A 157 24.31 6.78 6.37
N ILE A 158 24.33 7.32 5.16
CA ILE A 158 23.49 6.91 4.03
C ILE A 158 24.41 6.33 2.96
N PHE A 159 24.05 5.17 2.42
CA PHE A 159 24.83 4.46 1.41
C PHE A 159 24.03 4.30 0.12
N GLU A 160 24.68 4.52 -1.01
CA GLU A 160 24.20 4.09 -2.32
C GLU A 160 24.69 2.67 -2.58
N ILE A 161 23.80 1.79 -3.03
CA ILE A 161 24.14 0.41 -3.34
C ILE A 161 24.58 0.31 -4.81
N ASP A 162 25.83 -0.07 -5.04
CA ASP A 162 26.42 -0.29 -6.36
C ASP A 162 26.97 -1.71 -6.49
N LYS A 163 26.27 -2.58 -7.23
CA LYS A 163 26.65 -3.99 -7.42
C LYS A 163 26.98 -4.68 -6.09
N GLU A 164 26.05 -4.57 -5.14
CA GLU A 164 26.15 -5.10 -3.76
C GLU A 164 27.18 -4.40 -2.84
N ARG A 165 27.91 -3.39 -3.34
CA ARG A 165 28.82 -2.58 -2.53
C ARG A 165 28.11 -1.35 -1.98
N LEU A 166 28.45 -1.01 -0.74
CA LEU A 166 27.99 0.20 -0.07
C LEU A 166 28.93 1.36 -0.40
N VAL A 167 28.40 2.38 -1.08
CA VAL A 167 29.12 3.62 -1.38
C VAL A 167 28.56 4.72 -0.48
N PRO A 168 29.30 5.22 0.52
CA PRO A 168 28.79 6.27 1.40
C PRO A 168 28.52 7.56 0.61
N LEU A 169 27.36 8.18 0.84
CA LEU A 169 27.03 9.49 0.25
C LEU A 169 27.77 10.62 0.96
N PHE A 170 27.94 10.49 2.28
CA PHE A 170 28.53 11.51 3.13
C PHE A 170 29.62 10.92 4.02
N ASN A 171 30.31 11.80 4.76
CA ASN A 171 31.07 11.34 5.93
C ASN A 171 30.09 10.89 7.03
N PRO A 172 30.46 9.93 7.88
CA PRO A 172 29.60 9.49 8.98
C PRO A 172 29.16 10.65 9.88
N PHE A 173 27.89 10.64 10.24
CA PHE A 173 27.27 11.59 11.15
C PHE A 173 27.51 11.18 12.62
N GLN A 174 27.20 12.10 13.53
CA GLN A 174 27.22 11.80 14.97
C GLN A 174 25.95 11.08 15.45
N LEU A 175 24.86 11.23 14.71
CA LEU A 175 23.55 10.65 14.97
C LEU A 175 23.26 9.51 13.97
N SER A 176 22.47 8.55 14.39
CA SER A 176 21.99 7.45 13.54
C SER A 176 20.94 7.96 12.57
N ILE A 177 20.95 7.50 11.32
CA ILE A 177 19.98 7.94 10.31
C ILE A 177 18.77 7.01 10.37
N THR A 178 17.58 7.56 10.63
CA THR A 178 16.36 6.80 10.93
C THR A 178 15.41 6.74 9.74
N GLY A 179 14.97 7.87 9.21
CA GLY A 179 14.11 7.96 8.03
C GLY A 179 14.74 8.79 6.91
N MET A 180 14.34 8.52 5.68
CA MET A 180 14.75 9.22 4.46
C MET A 180 13.54 9.50 3.58
N LEU A 181 13.63 10.57 2.78
CA LEU A 181 12.66 10.86 1.76
C LEU A 181 13.32 11.62 0.61
N VAL A 182 13.10 11.17 -0.62
CA VAL A 182 13.62 11.82 -1.83
C VAL A 182 12.51 12.62 -2.53
N GLN A 183 12.78 13.90 -2.78
CA GLN A 183 11.94 14.79 -3.57
C GLN A 183 12.78 15.51 -4.62
N ASP A 184 12.57 15.19 -5.89
CA ASP A 184 13.32 15.74 -7.03
C ASP A 184 14.85 15.59 -6.89
N SER A 185 15.54 16.67 -6.49
CA SER A 185 16.98 16.70 -6.23
C SER A 185 17.34 16.77 -4.76
N ILE A 186 16.34 16.79 -3.88
CA ILE A 186 16.51 16.96 -2.44
C ILE A 186 16.34 15.62 -1.74
N LEU A 187 17.32 15.28 -0.91
CA LEU A 187 17.21 14.21 0.07
C LEU A 187 16.94 14.85 1.44
N TRP A 188 15.77 14.56 1.99
CA TRP A 188 15.45 14.84 3.39
C TRP A 188 15.75 13.59 4.20
N PHE A 189 16.29 13.74 5.40
CA PHE A 189 16.49 12.61 6.30
C PHE A 189 16.50 13.05 7.75
N THR A 190 15.99 12.19 8.60
CA THR A 190 15.97 12.34 10.05
C THR A 190 17.15 11.60 10.66
N ALA A 191 17.62 12.10 11.80
CA ALA A 191 18.65 11.45 12.57
C ALA A 191 18.43 11.61 14.06
N ALA A 192 18.78 10.59 14.82
CA ALA A 192 18.58 10.52 16.27
C ALA A 192 19.75 9.83 16.98
N GLY A 193 19.92 10.13 18.28
CA GLY A 193 20.93 9.49 19.11
C GLY A 193 20.44 8.19 19.74
N PHE A 194 21.19 7.10 19.51
CA PHE A 194 20.93 5.79 20.13
C PHE A 194 22.15 5.29 20.89
N ALA A 195 21.94 4.74 22.09
CA ALA A 195 23.02 4.11 22.85
C ALA A 195 23.58 2.92 22.07
N GLN A 196 22.69 2.15 21.43
CA GLN A 196 22.95 1.03 20.54
C GLN A 196 23.73 1.39 19.27
N SER A 197 24.07 2.66 19.05
CA SER A 197 24.94 3.11 17.94
C SER A 197 26.38 3.41 18.41
N GLY A 198 26.78 2.92 19.58
CA GLY A 198 28.08 3.23 20.19
C GLY A 198 28.13 4.59 20.88
N LEU A 199 26.98 5.16 21.26
CA LEU A 199 26.95 6.36 22.09
C LEU A 199 26.98 5.96 23.57
N GLY A 200 27.93 6.50 24.33
CA GLY A 200 28.01 6.27 25.78
C GLY A 200 26.74 6.75 26.50
N GLN A 201 26.40 6.10 27.62
CA GLN A 201 25.13 6.34 28.35
C GLN A 201 24.95 7.79 28.83
N ASP A 202 26.04 8.52 29.06
CA ASP A 202 26.02 9.94 29.48
C ASP A 202 26.10 10.93 28.31
N SER A 203 26.03 10.45 27.06
CA SER A 203 26.17 11.31 25.89
C SER A 203 24.95 12.23 25.74
N ALA A 204 25.21 13.53 25.64
CA ALA A 204 24.18 14.54 25.33
C ALA A 204 23.47 14.27 24.00
N LEU A 205 24.09 13.51 23.08
CA LEU A 205 23.51 13.15 21.79
C LEU A 205 22.32 12.19 21.92
N LEU A 206 22.18 11.42 23.01
CA LEU A 206 21.08 10.46 23.21
C LEU A 206 19.69 11.09 23.29
N ASN A 207 19.62 12.40 23.53
CA ASN A 207 18.38 13.16 23.57
C ASN A 207 18.26 14.14 22.40
N THR A 208 19.16 14.04 21.42
CA THR A 208 19.21 14.93 20.26
C THR A 208 18.65 14.25 19.03
N SER A 209 17.82 14.99 18.29
CA SER A 209 17.38 14.62 16.95
C SER A 209 17.50 15.80 15.98
N LYS A 210 17.67 15.50 14.69
CA LYS A 210 17.84 16.49 13.62
C LYS A 210 17.12 16.06 12.35
N LEU A 211 16.57 17.04 11.64
CA LEU A 211 16.22 16.93 10.22
C LEU A 211 17.36 17.50 9.40
N TYR A 212 17.75 16.80 8.35
CA TYR A 212 18.75 17.26 7.39
C TYR A 212 18.14 17.43 6.00
N LYS A 213 18.68 18.41 5.27
CA LYS A 213 18.37 18.65 3.86
C LYS A 213 19.65 18.54 3.06
N ALA A 214 19.68 17.71 2.03
CA ALA A 214 20.85 17.55 1.16
C ALA A 214 20.48 17.64 -0.33
N ASP A 215 21.43 18.09 -1.14
CA ASP A 215 21.41 17.94 -2.58
C ASP A 215 21.87 16.53 -2.92
N LEU A 216 20.95 15.71 -3.41
CA LEU A 216 21.20 14.31 -3.74
C LEU A 216 22.16 14.15 -4.93
N LYS A 217 22.06 15.04 -5.92
CA LYS A 217 22.86 14.98 -7.15
C LYS A 217 24.32 15.31 -6.87
N ASN A 218 24.56 16.37 -6.11
CA ASN A 218 25.90 16.86 -5.77
C ASN A 218 26.48 16.21 -4.51
N ARG A 219 25.66 15.48 -3.75
CA ARG A 219 26.03 14.84 -2.47
C ARG A 219 26.51 15.86 -1.44
N VAL A 220 25.79 16.98 -1.33
CA VAL A 220 26.15 18.10 -0.45
C VAL A 220 25.04 18.34 0.56
N LEU A 221 25.39 18.44 1.84
CA LEU A 221 24.46 18.87 2.88
C LEU A 221 24.15 20.36 2.68
N LEU A 222 22.87 20.70 2.57
CA LEU A 222 22.39 22.06 2.35
C LEU A 222 22.01 22.74 3.66
N ASP A 223 21.33 22.02 4.56
CA ASP A 223 20.85 22.58 5.83
C ASP A 223 20.59 21.49 6.87
N SER A 224 20.40 21.92 8.13
CA SER A 224 19.95 21.05 9.23
C SER A 224 19.07 21.82 10.21
N PHE A 225 18.02 21.15 10.69
CA PHE A 225 17.01 21.71 11.57
C PHE A 225 16.88 20.86 12.84
N GLN A 226 16.71 21.52 13.98
CA GLN A 226 16.52 20.89 15.28
C GLN A 226 15.52 21.72 16.09
N LEU A 227 14.89 21.12 17.08
CA LEU A 227 14.08 21.85 18.05
C LEU A 227 14.99 22.62 19.02
N GLU A 228 14.60 23.84 19.36
CA GLU A 228 15.32 24.71 20.29
C GLU A 228 14.77 24.58 21.72
N ASP A 229 14.67 23.35 22.21
CA ASP A 229 14.29 23.07 23.59
C ASP A 229 15.24 22.05 24.26
N SER A 230 15.00 21.77 25.54
CA SER A 230 15.79 20.83 26.33
C SER A 230 15.12 19.46 26.50
N LYS A 231 14.02 19.22 25.79
CA LYS A 231 13.28 17.96 25.87
C LYS A 231 14.00 16.90 25.05
N PRO A 232 13.83 15.63 25.42
CA PRO A 232 14.42 14.56 24.64
C PRO A 232 13.55 14.24 23.42
N HIS A 233 14.18 14.16 22.26
CA HIS A 233 13.51 13.93 20.97
C HIS A 233 14.04 12.69 20.27
N LEU A 234 13.15 11.98 19.57
CA LEU A 234 13.50 10.84 18.72
C LEU A 234 12.79 10.96 17.38
N PHE A 235 13.40 11.67 16.43
CA PHE A 235 12.85 11.79 15.08
C PHE A 235 12.94 10.45 14.35
N GLY A 236 11.79 9.90 14.00
CA GLY A 236 11.64 8.65 13.26
C GLY A 236 11.41 8.93 11.78
N ASP A 237 10.21 8.60 11.33
CA ASP A 237 9.75 8.73 9.94
C ASP A 237 9.50 10.20 9.53
N LEU A 238 9.46 10.45 8.23
CA LEU A 238 9.13 11.75 7.66
C LEU A 238 8.26 11.62 6.41
N TYR A 239 7.40 12.61 6.21
CA TYR A 239 6.42 12.64 5.12
C TYR A 239 6.36 14.01 4.47
N LEU A 240 6.13 14.05 3.16
CA LEU A 240 5.78 15.27 2.44
C LEU A 240 4.28 15.34 2.21
N ASN A 241 3.65 16.36 2.79
CA ASN A 241 2.25 16.61 2.52
C ASN A 241 2.01 17.15 1.10
N GLU A 242 0.75 17.25 0.70
CA GLU A 242 0.34 17.74 -0.64
C GLU A 242 0.87 19.15 -0.98
N ASN A 243 1.25 19.93 0.04
CA ASN A 243 1.83 21.26 -0.10
C ASN A 243 3.37 21.26 -0.11
N ASN A 244 4.01 20.09 -0.21
CA ASN A 244 5.46 19.90 -0.14
C ASN A 244 6.08 20.36 1.20
N GLN A 245 5.32 20.29 2.29
CA GLN A 245 5.83 20.57 3.63
C GLN A 245 6.31 19.27 4.27
N VAL A 246 7.50 19.32 4.89
CA VAL A 246 8.07 18.19 5.60
C VAL A 246 7.40 18.06 6.96
N LEU A 247 6.83 16.89 7.21
CA LEU A 247 6.33 16.44 8.50
C LEU A 247 7.27 15.38 9.05
N ILE A 248 7.48 15.38 10.36
CA ILE A 248 8.36 14.44 11.06
C ILE A 248 7.61 13.88 12.25
N SER A 249 7.68 12.57 12.46
CA SER A 249 7.24 11.94 13.68
C SER A 249 8.34 11.95 14.75
N ASP A 250 7.94 12.23 15.99
CA ASP A 250 8.80 12.10 17.16
C ASP A 250 8.24 11.07 18.14
N SER A 251 8.87 9.90 18.20
CA SER A 251 8.41 8.78 19.03
C SER A 251 8.60 9.03 20.52
N LYS A 252 9.45 9.99 20.91
CA LYS A 252 9.71 10.31 22.33
C LYS A 252 8.79 11.41 22.83
N ALA A 253 8.50 12.39 21.98
CA ALA A 253 7.54 13.45 22.29
C ALA A 253 6.08 13.03 22.03
N ASN A 254 5.85 12.01 21.18
CA ASN A 254 4.54 11.66 20.61
C ASN A 254 3.88 12.85 19.88
N THR A 255 4.70 13.55 19.10
CA THR A 255 4.32 14.77 18.40
C THR A 255 4.77 14.70 16.95
N VAL A 256 3.91 15.17 16.05
CA VAL A 256 4.28 15.46 14.66
C VAL A 256 4.73 16.91 14.58
N TYR A 257 5.93 17.12 14.04
CA TYR A 257 6.47 18.45 13.75
C TYR A 257 6.39 18.76 12.27
N LYS A 258 6.14 20.02 11.94
CA LYS A 258 6.11 20.53 10.57
C LYS A 258 7.24 21.54 10.36
N LEU A 259 7.97 21.41 9.26
CA LEU A 259 8.96 22.41 8.85
C LEU A 259 8.26 23.59 8.16
N GLU A 260 8.38 24.78 8.75
CA GLU A 260 7.84 26.02 8.20
C GLU A 260 8.85 27.15 8.38
N GLN A 261 9.18 27.86 7.28
CA GLN A 261 10.15 28.97 7.29
C GLN A 261 11.49 28.60 7.98
N ASN A 262 12.03 27.41 7.69
CA ASN A 262 13.26 26.87 8.28
C ASN A 262 13.20 26.64 9.81
N LYS A 263 12.00 26.51 10.38
CA LYS A 263 11.80 26.15 11.79
C LYS A 263 10.87 24.95 11.92
N LEU A 264 11.17 24.07 12.86
CA LEU A 264 10.28 22.97 13.23
C LEU A 264 9.24 23.50 14.22
N LEU A 265 7.96 23.35 13.85
CA LEU A 265 6.82 23.76 14.66
C LEU A 265 6.00 22.53 15.05
N GLU A 266 5.51 22.49 16.28
CA GLU A 266 4.53 21.50 16.71
C GLU A 266 3.29 21.60 15.82
N TYR A 267 2.80 20.45 15.32
CA TYR A 267 1.68 20.41 14.38
C TYR A 267 0.55 19.52 14.88
N ILE A 268 0.82 18.23 15.12
CA ILE A 268 -0.18 17.29 15.65
C ILE A 268 0.34 16.71 16.96
N THR A 269 -0.43 16.87 18.02
CA THR A 269 -0.09 16.40 19.37
C THR A 269 -1.32 15.81 20.04
N SER A 270 -1.16 14.70 20.77
CA SER A 270 -2.24 14.09 21.53
C SER A 270 -1.70 13.30 22.71
N ASP A 271 -2.36 13.44 23.87
CA ASP A 271 -2.16 12.60 25.04
C ASP A 271 -2.66 11.15 24.85
N GLN A 272 -3.45 10.91 23.80
CA GLN A 272 -3.92 9.57 23.44
C GLN A 272 -2.85 8.74 22.73
N ILE A 273 -1.91 9.37 22.03
CA ILE A 273 -0.81 8.72 21.31
C ILE A 273 0.29 8.41 22.34
N LEU A 274 0.76 7.16 22.33
CA LEU A 274 1.70 6.62 23.30
C LEU A 274 3.08 6.30 22.69
N SER A 275 3.13 5.95 21.41
CA SER A 275 4.35 5.54 20.72
C SER A 275 4.22 5.82 19.22
N LEU A 276 4.34 7.09 18.84
CA LEU A 276 4.26 7.54 17.45
C LEU A 276 5.40 6.97 16.59
N GLN A 277 5.09 6.42 15.42
CA GLN A 277 6.05 5.87 14.45
C GLN A 277 5.89 6.52 13.08
N GLY A 278 5.23 5.89 12.12
CA GLY A 278 5.00 6.45 10.79
C GLY A 278 3.90 7.50 10.72
N ILE A 279 3.95 8.30 9.66
CA ILE A 279 2.91 9.27 9.30
C ILE A 279 2.67 9.27 7.80
N THR A 280 1.39 9.35 7.40
CA THR A 280 1.01 9.61 6.01
C THR A 280 -0.20 10.52 5.93
N GLN A 281 -0.56 10.95 4.73
CA GLN A 281 -1.77 11.75 4.49
C GLN A 281 -2.63 11.05 3.45
N ILE A 282 -3.93 10.96 3.72
CA ILE A 282 -4.92 10.44 2.76
C ILE A 282 -6.02 11.49 2.68
N ASN A 283 -6.21 12.06 1.48
CA ASN A 283 -7.03 13.24 1.27
C ASN A 283 -6.59 14.38 2.21
N GLN A 284 -7.50 14.94 3.01
CA GLN A 284 -7.22 16.05 3.92
C GLN A 284 -6.84 15.60 5.35
N SER A 285 -6.81 14.30 5.60
CA SER A 285 -6.56 13.74 6.93
C SER A 285 -5.16 13.16 7.04
N TYR A 286 -4.53 13.33 8.19
CA TYR A 286 -3.25 12.70 8.51
C TYR A 286 -3.49 11.42 9.29
N TYR A 287 -2.75 10.37 8.97
CA TYR A 287 -2.81 9.07 9.63
C TYR A 287 -1.46 8.81 10.30
N MET A 288 -1.51 8.50 11.59
CA MET A 288 -0.35 8.37 12.46
C MET A 288 -0.32 6.96 13.04
N ALA A 289 0.77 6.24 12.82
CA ALA A 289 0.96 4.93 13.41
C ALA A 289 1.34 5.06 14.88
N ASP A 290 0.48 4.61 15.79
CA ASP A 290 0.83 4.37 17.18
C ASP A 290 1.16 2.88 17.38
N TYR A 291 2.42 2.61 17.76
CA TYR A 291 2.93 1.26 17.90
C TYR A 291 2.16 0.41 18.93
N THR A 292 1.48 1.05 19.88
CA THR A 292 0.78 0.36 20.98
C THR A 292 -0.70 0.14 20.68
N LYS A 293 -1.40 1.16 20.19
CA LYS A 293 -2.86 1.23 20.05
C LYS A 293 -3.34 1.00 18.61
N GLY A 294 -2.52 1.28 17.60
CA GLY A 294 -2.90 1.20 16.19
C GLY A 294 -2.82 2.54 15.48
N VAL A 295 -3.60 2.73 14.43
CA VAL A 295 -3.52 3.95 13.62
C VAL A 295 -4.51 4.99 14.15
N PHE A 296 -4.03 6.20 14.41
CA PHE A 296 -4.87 7.37 14.65
C PHE A 296 -5.03 8.16 13.35
N TYR A 297 -6.13 8.87 13.22
CA TYR A 297 -6.29 9.90 12.20
C TYR A 297 -6.50 11.27 12.86
N GLU A 298 -6.00 12.30 12.19
CA GLU A 298 -6.26 13.70 12.50
C GLU A 298 -7.07 14.32 11.36
N GLN A 299 -8.18 14.96 11.72
CA GLN A 299 -9.03 15.71 10.81
C GLN A 299 -9.63 16.90 11.54
N ASP A 300 -9.41 18.11 11.01
CA ASP A 300 -9.97 19.36 11.54
C ASP A 300 -9.66 19.58 13.06
N GLY A 301 -8.48 19.18 13.51
CA GLY A 301 -8.01 19.24 14.90
C GLY A 301 -8.51 18.10 15.79
N ARG A 302 -9.34 17.19 15.28
CA ARG A 302 -9.82 16.01 16.00
C ARG A 302 -8.91 14.83 15.75
N ILE A 303 -8.40 14.22 16.82
CA ILE A 303 -7.52 13.06 16.77
C ILE A 303 -8.25 11.86 17.37
N GLU A 304 -8.49 10.82 16.57
CA GLU A 304 -9.19 9.60 16.98
C GLU A 304 -8.53 8.35 16.44
N LEU A 305 -8.75 7.23 17.14
CA LEU A 305 -8.29 5.93 16.68
C LEU A 305 -9.14 5.49 15.47
N VAL A 306 -8.50 5.06 14.40
CA VAL A 306 -9.18 4.42 13.26
C VAL A 306 -9.90 3.18 13.77
N LYS A 307 -11.20 3.07 13.47
CA LYS A 307 -12.02 1.94 13.89
C LYS A 307 -11.62 0.68 13.13
N THR A 308 -11.61 -0.43 13.84
CA THR A 308 -11.34 -1.76 13.28
C THR A 308 -12.41 -2.75 13.73
N PRO A 309 -12.61 -3.86 13.00
CA PRO A 309 -13.30 -5.03 13.55
C PRO A 309 -12.73 -5.42 14.93
N LYS A 310 -13.57 -5.99 15.81
CA LYS A 310 -13.23 -6.26 17.21
C LYS A 310 -12.06 -7.24 17.38
N ASP A 311 -11.91 -8.18 16.48
CA ASP A 311 -10.82 -9.16 16.46
C ASP A 311 -9.56 -8.69 15.70
N LEU A 312 -9.58 -7.50 15.10
CA LEU A 312 -8.48 -6.97 14.32
C LEU A 312 -7.68 -5.98 15.15
N SER A 313 -6.37 -5.95 14.94
CA SER A 313 -5.50 -4.96 15.55
C SER A 313 -4.50 -4.39 14.54
N LEU A 314 -4.41 -3.05 14.53
CA LEU A 314 -3.35 -2.31 13.85
C LEU A 314 -2.14 -2.05 14.77
N LYS A 315 -2.07 -2.70 15.94
CA LYS A 315 -0.90 -2.63 16.83
C LYS A 315 0.39 -2.96 16.09
N GLY A 316 1.48 -2.34 16.53
CA GLY A 316 2.81 -2.64 16.02
C GLY A 316 3.04 -2.14 14.60
N THR A 317 2.16 -1.24 14.12
CA THR A 317 2.39 -0.51 12.87
C THR A 317 3.56 0.44 13.09
N ASP A 318 4.53 0.36 12.19
CA ASP A 318 5.72 1.18 12.15
C ASP A 318 5.62 2.16 10.97
N GLY A 319 6.10 1.78 9.79
CA GLY A 319 5.89 2.52 8.54
C GLY A 319 4.44 2.44 8.03
N ILE A 320 3.92 3.58 7.56
CA ILE A 320 2.56 3.71 6.98
C ILE A 320 2.61 4.56 5.70
N TYR A 321 2.01 4.07 4.62
CA TYR A 321 2.15 4.65 3.28
C TYR A 321 0.80 4.78 2.60
N GLN A 322 0.44 5.97 2.15
CA GLN A 322 -0.78 6.20 1.37
C GLN A 322 -0.79 5.33 0.10
N TYR A 323 -1.89 4.60 -0.12
CA TYR A 323 -2.10 3.79 -1.31
C TYR A 323 -3.59 3.59 -1.60
N GLY A 324 -4.04 3.97 -2.80
CA GLY A 324 -5.46 3.93 -3.16
C GLY A 324 -6.33 4.72 -2.16
N ASN A 325 -7.45 4.12 -1.72
CA ASN A 325 -8.36 4.70 -0.72
C ASN A 325 -7.96 4.38 0.74
N GLY A 326 -6.68 4.06 0.98
CA GLY A 326 -6.23 3.55 2.26
C GLY A 326 -4.73 3.67 2.40
N PHE A 327 -4.13 2.71 3.11
CA PHE A 327 -2.70 2.68 3.33
C PHE A 327 -2.12 1.27 3.34
N VAL A 328 -0.86 1.17 2.95
CA VAL A 328 0.02 0.04 3.22
C VAL A 328 0.69 0.27 4.57
N ALA A 329 0.72 -0.74 5.43
CA ALA A 329 1.32 -0.67 6.75
C ALA A 329 2.34 -1.80 6.95
N ILE A 330 3.51 -1.47 7.47
CA ILE A 330 4.46 -2.44 8.00
C ILE A 330 4.12 -2.65 9.48
N GLN A 331 3.89 -3.91 9.87
CA GLN A 331 3.68 -4.27 11.27
C GLN A 331 4.79 -5.21 11.74
N ASN A 332 5.76 -4.66 12.46
CA ASN A 332 6.87 -5.38 13.09
C ASN A 332 6.72 -5.54 14.61
N GLY A 333 5.71 -4.92 15.22
CA GLY A 333 5.34 -5.13 16.63
C GLY A 333 4.35 -6.27 16.89
N VAL A 334 4.26 -7.20 15.95
CA VAL A 334 3.36 -8.36 15.95
C VAL A 334 4.14 -9.61 15.54
N PHE A 335 3.70 -10.79 15.97
CA PHE A 335 4.37 -12.04 15.65
C PHE A 335 3.40 -13.05 15.04
N PRO A 336 3.47 -13.32 13.72
CA PRO A 336 4.56 -12.95 12.82
C PRO A 336 4.47 -11.52 12.27
N ASN A 337 5.63 -10.97 11.90
CA ASN A 337 5.74 -9.73 11.14
C ASN A 337 4.97 -9.80 9.82
N ARG A 338 4.48 -8.65 9.37
CA ARG A 338 3.63 -8.56 8.17
C ARG A 338 3.66 -7.19 7.50
N VAL A 339 3.28 -7.18 6.22
CA VAL A 339 2.88 -5.98 5.47
C VAL A 339 1.41 -6.12 5.13
N THR A 340 0.62 -5.08 5.36
CA THR A 340 -0.83 -5.13 5.20
C THR A 340 -1.33 -3.99 4.33
N TYR A 341 -2.43 -4.21 3.64
CA TYR A 341 -3.23 -3.17 3.02
C TYR A 341 -4.51 -2.96 3.82
N CYS A 342 -4.78 -1.72 4.19
CA CYS A 342 -5.95 -1.31 4.94
C CYS A 342 -6.74 -0.30 4.12
N GLU A 343 -7.93 -0.68 3.65
CA GLU A 343 -8.85 0.22 2.96
C GLU A 343 -9.73 0.93 3.97
N LEU A 344 -9.93 2.23 3.78
CA LEU A 344 -10.78 3.05 4.64
C LEU A 344 -12.20 3.16 4.08
N ASN A 345 -13.16 3.50 4.95
CA ASN A 345 -14.47 4.00 4.51
C ASN A 345 -14.34 5.38 3.85
N GLY A 346 -15.41 5.87 3.23
CA GLY A 346 -15.39 7.12 2.45
C GLY A 346 -15.02 8.37 3.26
N ASP A 347 -15.25 8.34 4.56
CA ASP A 347 -14.93 9.38 5.55
C ASP A 347 -13.56 9.18 6.24
N GLY A 348 -12.86 8.07 5.99
CA GLY A 348 -11.50 7.84 6.50
C GLY A 348 -11.41 7.42 7.98
N THR A 349 -12.52 7.04 8.60
CA THR A 349 -12.61 6.80 10.06
C THR A 349 -12.57 5.33 10.47
N GLU A 350 -12.76 4.41 9.52
CA GLU A 350 -12.87 2.96 9.77
C GLU A 350 -12.22 2.13 8.67
N ILE A 351 -11.61 1.00 9.07
CA ILE A 351 -11.11 -0.01 8.14
C ILE A 351 -12.28 -0.84 7.59
N THR A 352 -12.49 -0.78 6.28
CA THR A 352 -13.51 -1.56 5.56
C THR A 352 -12.97 -2.82 4.93
N LYS A 353 -11.67 -2.84 4.61
CA LYS A 353 -10.97 -4.02 4.10
C LYS A 353 -9.59 -4.11 4.73
N PHE A 354 -9.21 -5.32 5.13
CA PHE A 354 -7.87 -5.62 5.63
C PHE A 354 -7.30 -6.82 4.87
N GLU A 355 -6.14 -6.63 4.26
CA GLU A 355 -5.45 -7.68 3.50
C GLU A 355 -4.01 -7.83 3.99
N TYR A 356 -3.62 -9.05 4.35
CA TYR A 356 -2.21 -9.38 4.52
C TYR A 356 -1.55 -9.39 3.14
N LEU A 357 -0.72 -8.42 2.79
CA LEU A 357 0.04 -8.47 1.54
C LEU A 357 1.22 -9.44 1.68
N GLU A 358 1.88 -9.39 2.83
CA GLU A 358 2.97 -10.27 3.26
C GLU A 358 2.72 -10.70 4.72
N LYS A 359 3.08 -11.92 5.09
CA LYS A 359 2.98 -12.38 6.49
C LYS A 359 3.94 -13.52 6.73
N ASN A 360 4.65 -13.50 7.86
CA ASN A 360 5.62 -14.53 8.24
C ASN A 360 6.62 -14.86 7.10
N HIS A 361 7.10 -13.82 6.42
CA HIS A 361 8.06 -13.98 5.35
C HIS A 361 9.39 -14.46 5.95
N PRO A 362 10.06 -15.50 5.41
CA PRO A 362 11.26 -16.08 6.02
C PRO A 362 12.46 -15.14 6.03
N ALA A 363 12.47 -14.14 5.14
CA ALA A 363 13.48 -13.08 5.13
C ALA A 363 13.16 -11.92 6.10
N MET A 364 11.99 -11.90 6.75
CA MET A 364 11.64 -10.85 7.71
C MET A 364 12.20 -11.17 9.09
N GLY A 365 13.07 -10.29 9.59
CA GLY A 365 13.53 -10.28 10.98
C GLY A 365 12.74 -9.26 11.78
N GLU A 366 12.85 -7.99 11.36
CA GLU A 366 12.06 -6.84 11.79
C GLU A 366 11.95 -5.90 10.57
N PRO A 367 10.88 -5.96 9.76
CA PRO A 367 10.74 -5.05 8.64
C PRO A 367 10.46 -3.62 9.13
N THR A 368 10.98 -2.59 8.46
CA THR A 368 10.92 -1.20 8.95
C THR A 368 10.33 -0.23 7.93
N LEU A 369 11.14 0.55 7.22
CA LEU A 369 10.68 1.59 6.31
C LEU A 369 10.98 1.23 4.84
N GLY A 370 10.46 2.07 3.94
CA GLY A 370 10.49 1.89 2.51
C GLY A 370 9.72 2.97 1.77
N TYR A 371 9.48 2.76 0.48
CA TYR A 371 8.74 3.69 -0.37
C TYR A 371 7.88 2.97 -1.41
N ILE A 372 6.80 3.63 -1.84
CA ILE A 372 5.93 3.16 -2.91
C ILE A 372 6.29 3.87 -4.21
N SER A 373 6.46 3.10 -5.29
CA SER A 373 6.65 3.65 -6.63
C SER A 373 6.16 2.68 -7.69
N ASN A 374 5.45 3.22 -8.69
CA ASN A 374 4.95 2.46 -9.85
C ASN A 374 4.15 1.19 -9.46
N GLY A 375 3.28 1.30 -8.44
CA GLY A 375 2.46 0.18 -7.97
C GLY A 375 3.21 -0.91 -7.22
N LYS A 376 4.47 -0.68 -6.84
CA LYS A 376 5.27 -1.57 -6.00
C LYS A 376 5.65 -0.88 -4.70
N PHE A 377 5.77 -1.66 -3.64
CA PHE A 377 6.34 -1.24 -2.37
C PHE A 377 7.73 -1.85 -2.19
N TYR A 378 8.72 -1.01 -1.96
CA TYR A 378 10.11 -1.41 -1.74
C TYR A 378 10.46 -1.14 -0.29
N TYR A 379 10.84 -2.16 0.47
CA TYR A 379 11.01 -2.01 1.92
C TYR A 379 12.12 -2.89 2.48
N ILE A 380 12.64 -2.48 3.64
CA ILE A 380 13.59 -3.26 4.43
C ILE A 380 12.88 -4.42 5.10
N ALA A 381 13.33 -5.67 4.86
CA ALA A 381 12.68 -6.84 5.46
C ALA A 381 13.24 -7.21 6.84
N ASN A 382 14.52 -6.98 7.08
CA ASN A 382 15.22 -7.35 8.31
C ASN A 382 16.16 -6.22 8.77
N SER A 383 15.60 -5.25 9.47
CA SER A 383 16.36 -4.39 10.37
C SER A 383 16.82 -5.20 11.59
N PHE A 384 17.93 -4.80 12.18
CA PHE A 384 18.65 -5.61 13.18
C PHE A 384 18.70 -4.88 14.54
N TRP A 385 17.55 -4.57 15.14
CA TRP A 385 17.52 -3.87 16.43
C TRP A 385 18.13 -4.61 17.62
N PRO A 386 18.25 -5.95 17.64
CA PRO A 386 19.08 -6.63 18.64
C PRO A 386 20.57 -6.30 18.49
N LEU A 387 21.00 -5.13 18.98
CA LEU A 387 22.40 -4.71 19.07
C LEU A 387 22.86 -4.60 20.51
N ASN A 388 24.17 -4.79 20.72
CA ASN A 388 24.80 -4.37 21.97
C ASN A 388 25.02 -2.84 21.99
N ASN A 389 25.45 -2.31 23.13
CA ASN A 389 25.73 -0.88 23.29
C ASN A 389 26.89 -0.38 22.42
N ASP A 390 27.71 -1.28 21.87
CA ASP A 390 28.82 -0.95 20.98
C ASP A 390 28.38 -0.89 19.50
N GLY A 391 27.10 -1.17 19.21
CA GLY A 391 26.53 -1.17 17.86
C GLY A 391 26.88 -2.39 17.03
N GLU A 392 27.32 -3.46 17.69
CA GLU A 392 27.49 -4.77 17.07
C GLU A 392 26.15 -5.50 17.05
N ILE A 393 25.84 -6.06 15.88
CA ILE A 393 24.59 -6.76 15.66
C ILE A 393 24.70 -8.19 16.23
N ASN A 394 23.74 -8.57 17.07
CA ASN A 394 23.57 -9.96 17.50
C ASN A 394 22.86 -10.77 16.40
N ASN A 395 23.65 -11.26 15.44
CA ASN A 395 23.19 -12.01 14.27
C ASN A 395 23.88 -13.38 14.20
N PRO A 396 23.49 -14.35 15.05
CA PRO A 396 24.15 -15.65 15.14
C PRO A 396 24.01 -16.50 13.87
N GLU A 397 22.98 -16.22 13.07
CA GLU A 397 22.73 -16.90 11.79
C GLU A 397 23.46 -16.23 10.61
N ASN A 398 24.18 -15.13 10.86
CA ASN A 398 24.93 -14.36 9.86
C ASN A 398 24.07 -13.99 8.63
N ILE A 399 22.82 -13.61 8.88
CA ILE A 399 21.86 -13.21 7.85
C ILE A 399 22.25 -11.82 7.34
N ASN A 400 22.22 -11.64 6.02
CA ASN A 400 22.49 -10.35 5.40
C ASN A 400 21.21 -9.48 5.34
N PRO A 401 21.32 -8.14 5.48
CA PRO A 401 20.20 -7.24 5.24
C PRO A 401 19.63 -7.42 3.84
N ILE A 402 18.31 -7.38 3.70
CA ILE A 402 17.61 -7.58 2.42
C ILE A 402 16.49 -6.56 2.23
N ILE A 403 16.42 -6.06 1.01
CA ILE A 403 15.36 -5.19 0.50
C ILE A 403 14.46 -6.06 -0.37
N LEU A 404 13.15 -5.98 -0.13
CA LEU A 404 12.14 -6.70 -0.89
C LEU A 404 11.35 -5.73 -1.77
N SER A 405 10.84 -6.21 -2.90
CA SER A 405 9.91 -5.50 -3.76
C SER A 405 8.59 -6.25 -3.86
N LEU A 406 7.50 -5.62 -3.43
CA LEU A 406 6.17 -6.20 -3.35
C LEU A 406 5.23 -5.51 -4.35
N ASP A 407 4.61 -6.27 -5.24
CA ASP A 407 3.54 -5.74 -6.07
C ASP A 407 2.31 -5.42 -5.21
N LEU A 408 1.81 -4.19 -5.35
CA LEU A 408 0.60 -3.76 -4.67
C LEU A 408 -0.63 -4.07 -5.52
N PRO A 409 -1.78 -4.37 -4.91
CA PRO A 409 -3.02 -4.63 -5.65
C PRO A 409 -3.41 -3.43 -6.51
N GLU A 410 -3.71 -3.63 -7.80
CA GLU A 410 -4.08 -2.53 -8.72
C GLU A 410 -5.07 -1.54 -8.07
N GLU A 411 -4.77 -0.24 -8.20
CA GLU A 411 -5.69 0.84 -7.82
C GLU A 411 -7.01 0.66 -8.58
N ARG A 412 -8.02 0.12 -7.91
CA ARG A 412 -9.34 -0.05 -8.54
C ARG A 412 -9.96 1.32 -8.77
N ARG A 413 -9.85 1.79 -10.00
CA ARG A 413 -10.68 2.89 -10.50
C ARG A 413 -12.14 2.49 -10.42
N LYS A 414 -12.97 3.44 -9.97
CA LYS A 414 -14.41 3.32 -9.81
C LYS A 414 -15.07 2.81 -11.10
N SER A 415 -15.40 1.53 -11.13
CA SER A 415 -16.37 0.91 -12.04
C SER A 415 -17.51 0.33 -11.21
N GLU A 416 -18.70 0.14 -11.80
CA GLU A 416 -19.77 -0.62 -11.17
C GLU A 416 -19.25 -2.01 -10.78
N GLN A 417 -19.10 -2.28 -9.49
CA GLN A 417 -18.61 -3.57 -9.01
C GLN A 417 -19.78 -4.43 -8.54
N PHE A 418 -19.64 -5.72 -8.75
CA PHE A 418 -20.54 -6.70 -8.19
C PHE A 418 -19.77 -7.53 -7.17
N LYS A 419 -20.43 -7.93 -6.08
CA LYS A 419 -19.89 -8.83 -5.08
C LYS A 419 -20.83 -9.99 -4.89
N VAL A 420 -20.31 -11.20 -4.97
CA VAL A 420 -21.01 -12.41 -4.52
C VAL A 420 -20.46 -12.77 -3.16
N VAL A 421 -21.34 -12.96 -2.18
CA VAL A 421 -20.99 -13.36 -0.82
C VAL A 421 -21.63 -14.70 -0.53
N ASP A 422 -20.82 -15.74 -0.30
CA ASP A 422 -21.29 -17.02 0.23
C ASP A 422 -21.08 -17.06 1.74
N TYR A 423 -22.17 -17.29 2.47
CA TYR A 423 -22.20 -17.45 3.91
C TYR A 423 -22.27 -18.93 4.24
N VAL A 424 -21.26 -19.44 4.91
CA VAL A 424 -21.05 -20.86 5.10
C VAL A 424 -21.07 -21.18 6.58
N LYS A 425 -21.89 -22.15 6.98
CA LYS A 425 -21.84 -22.78 8.29
C LYS A 425 -20.91 -23.99 8.24
N VAL A 426 -20.07 -24.14 9.24
CA VAL A 426 -19.25 -25.33 9.49
C VAL A 426 -20.09 -26.29 10.32
N LEU A 427 -20.15 -27.54 9.87
CA LEU A 427 -20.95 -28.58 10.51
C LEU A 427 -20.07 -29.40 11.48
N GLU A 428 -20.68 -29.82 12.58
CA GLU A 428 -20.07 -30.74 13.56
C GLU A 428 -18.65 -30.32 14.04
N ASN A 429 -18.39 -29.02 14.04
CA ASN A 429 -17.11 -28.40 14.38
C ASN A 429 -15.90 -28.84 13.49
N HIS A 430 -16.14 -29.27 12.26
CA HIS A 430 -15.12 -29.64 11.26
C HIS A 430 -14.44 -28.42 10.60
N TYR A 431 -13.92 -27.49 11.41
CA TYR A 431 -13.30 -26.26 10.92
C TYR A 431 -12.01 -26.49 10.14
N ALA A 432 -11.22 -27.49 10.55
CA ALA A 432 -9.98 -27.83 9.87
C ALA A 432 -10.26 -28.29 8.44
N GLU A 433 -11.23 -29.20 8.27
CA GLU A 433 -11.65 -29.72 6.98
C GLU A 433 -12.29 -28.64 6.11
N ALA A 434 -13.15 -27.81 6.69
CA ALA A 434 -13.79 -26.71 5.97
C ALA A 434 -12.75 -25.70 5.46
N LEU A 435 -11.80 -25.28 6.30
CA LEU A 435 -10.75 -24.35 5.91
C LEU A 435 -9.76 -24.95 4.92
N TYR A 436 -9.37 -26.22 5.11
CA TYR A 436 -8.56 -26.95 4.14
C TYR A 436 -9.26 -27.00 2.77
N PHE A 437 -10.55 -27.34 2.76
CA PHE A 437 -11.34 -27.40 1.54
C PHE A 437 -11.40 -26.04 0.84
N TYR A 438 -11.65 -24.94 1.55
CA TYR A 438 -11.66 -23.62 0.93
C TYR A 438 -10.27 -23.15 0.49
N GLU A 439 -9.21 -23.50 1.21
CA GLU A 439 -7.82 -23.16 0.85
C GLU A 439 -7.35 -23.90 -0.42
N HIS A 440 -7.71 -25.17 -0.58
CA HIS A 440 -7.20 -26.02 -1.68
C HIS A 440 -8.15 -26.10 -2.88
N ASN A 441 -9.44 -25.76 -2.71
CA ASN A 441 -10.43 -25.83 -3.79
C ASN A 441 -10.95 -24.46 -4.21
N TRP A 442 -11.61 -23.75 -3.28
CA TRP A 442 -12.26 -22.49 -3.59
C TRP A 442 -11.22 -21.41 -3.92
N LEU A 443 -10.20 -21.26 -3.08
CA LEU A 443 -9.11 -20.31 -3.26
C LEU A 443 -8.28 -20.64 -4.50
N SER A 444 -8.07 -21.92 -4.81
CA SER A 444 -7.39 -22.36 -6.03
C SER A 444 -8.11 -21.88 -7.30
N PHE A 445 -9.44 -22.04 -7.37
CA PHE A 445 -10.20 -21.50 -8.49
C PHE A 445 -10.16 -19.96 -8.52
N ARG A 446 -10.27 -19.29 -7.37
CA ARG A 446 -10.27 -17.82 -7.30
C ARG A 446 -8.93 -17.22 -7.72
N LYS A 447 -7.80 -17.84 -7.35
CA LYS A 447 -6.46 -17.49 -7.85
C LYS A 447 -6.40 -17.61 -9.38
N TYR A 448 -6.88 -18.72 -9.94
CA TYR A 448 -6.97 -18.92 -11.38
C TYR A 448 -7.88 -17.89 -12.06
N ALA A 449 -9.08 -17.67 -11.53
CA ALA A 449 -10.04 -16.72 -12.07
C ALA A 449 -9.51 -15.28 -12.04
N LYS A 450 -8.82 -14.89 -10.97
CA LYS A 450 -8.19 -13.55 -10.86
C LYS A 450 -7.08 -13.38 -11.89
N SER A 451 -6.19 -14.37 -12.06
CA SER A 451 -5.10 -14.28 -13.04
C SER A 451 -5.56 -14.25 -14.50
N HIS A 452 -6.79 -14.69 -14.79
CA HIS A 452 -7.39 -14.66 -16.12
C HIS A 452 -8.37 -13.48 -16.31
N GLY A 453 -8.43 -12.55 -15.36
CA GLY A 453 -9.34 -11.40 -15.41
C GLY A 453 -10.82 -11.78 -15.35
N TYR A 454 -11.15 -12.93 -14.77
CA TYR A 454 -12.52 -13.42 -14.67
C TYR A 454 -13.28 -12.86 -13.47
N ILE A 455 -12.54 -12.43 -12.46
CA ILE A 455 -13.00 -11.76 -11.25
C ILE A 455 -12.02 -10.62 -10.96
N SER A 456 -12.47 -9.58 -10.26
CA SER A 456 -11.60 -8.47 -9.86
C SER A 456 -10.83 -8.78 -8.58
N ASP A 457 -11.47 -9.48 -7.64
CA ASP A 457 -10.84 -9.89 -6.40
C ASP A 457 -11.64 -10.97 -5.66
N TYR A 458 -11.12 -11.41 -4.52
CA TYR A 458 -11.81 -12.30 -3.62
C TYR A 458 -11.30 -12.12 -2.18
N SER A 459 -12.13 -12.44 -1.19
CA SER A 459 -11.75 -12.46 0.21
C SER A 459 -12.36 -13.68 0.91
N ILE A 460 -11.71 -14.14 1.98
CA ILE A 460 -12.25 -15.15 2.89
C ILE A 460 -12.02 -14.66 4.30
N PHE A 461 -13.06 -14.68 5.12
CA PHE A 461 -12.96 -14.38 6.54
C PHE A 461 -13.86 -15.27 7.35
N LEU A 462 -13.49 -15.45 8.62
CA LEU A 462 -14.29 -16.19 9.58
C LEU A 462 -15.22 -15.20 10.28
N SER A 463 -16.49 -15.55 10.38
CA SER A 463 -17.51 -14.77 11.08
C SER A 463 -17.24 -14.77 12.58
N GLN A 464 -17.35 -13.59 13.20
CA GLN A 464 -16.92 -13.37 14.58
C GLN A 464 -18.05 -13.36 15.60
N ASP A 465 -19.32 -13.34 15.20
CA ASP A 465 -20.46 -13.17 16.14
C ASP A 465 -21.77 -13.75 15.58
N ASN A 466 -21.74 -14.51 14.48
CA ASN A 466 -22.96 -14.99 13.83
C ASN A 466 -23.15 -16.50 14.03
N GLN A 467 -24.23 -16.89 14.69
CA GLN A 467 -24.60 -18.31 14.85
C GLN A 467 -25.11 -18.93 13.54
N GLU A 468 -25.54 -18.14 12.55
CA GLU A 468 -26.06 -18.63 11.28
C GLU A 468 -24.96 -19.02 10.28
N TYR A 469 -23.74 -18.47 10.38
CA TYR A 469 -22.63 -18.81 9.49
C TYR A 469 -21.27 -18.52 10.13
N ASP A 470 -20.28 -19.34 9.81
CA ASP A 470 -18.93 -19.30 10.40
C ASP A 470 -17.85 -18.82 9.43
N ILE A 471 -18.06 -18.95 8.11
CA ILE A 471 -17.13 -18.52 7.06
C ILE A 471 -17.88 -17.65 6.06
N VAL A 472 -17.27 -16.53 5.66
CA VAL A 472 -17.77 -15.66 4.60
C VAL A 472 -16.77 -15.64 3.47
N LEU A 473 -17.26 -15.91 2.26
CA LEU A 473 -16.45 -15.98 1.05
C LEU A 473 -16.95 -14.90 0.10
N GLU A 474 -16.12 -13.92 -0.20
CA GLU A 474 -16.46 -12.86 -1.13
C GLU A 474 -15.73 -13.06 -2.45
N THR A 475 -16.45 -12.92 -3.55
CA THR A 475 -15.88 -12.81 -4.89
C THR A 475 -16.34 -11.50 -5.51
N PHE A 476 -15.40 -10.68 -5.94
CA PHE A 476 -15.63 -9.36 -6.53
C PHE A 476 -15.51 -9.44 -8.04
N TYR A 477 -16.33 -8.69 -8.75
CA TYR A 477 -16.40 -8.65 -10.21
C TYR A 477 -16.35 -7.19 -10.65
N SER A 478 -15.57 -6.91 -11.70
CA SER A 478 -15.39 -5.55 -12.23
C SER A 478 -16.62 -5.01 -12.97
N ASP A 479 -17.51 -5.92 -13.39
CA ASP A 479 -18.72 -5.64 -14.17
C ASP A 479 -19.69 -6.84 -14.09
N GLN A 480 -20.90 -6.65 -14.65
CA GLN A 480 -21.96 -7.66 -14.67
C GLN A 480 -21.62 -8.86 -15.57
N GLU A 481 -20.85 -8.65 -16.63
CA GLU A 481 -20.49 -9.69 -17.59
C GLU A 481 -19.58 -10.75 -16.94
N GLN A 482 -18.62 -10.32 -16.12
CA GLN A 482 -17.78 -11.22 -15.33
C GLN A 482 -18.61 -12.07 -14.36
N LEU A 483 -19.58 -11.45 -13.68
CA LEU A 483 -20.48 -12.13 -12.75
C LEU A 483 -21.32 -13.21 -13.43
N GLU A 484 -21.89 -12.91 -14.61
CA GLU A 484 -22.75 -13.84 -15.34
C GLU A 484 -21.98 -15.04 -15.93
N LYS A 485 -20.71 -14.85 -16.27
CA LYS A 485 -19.87 -15.88 -16.90
C LYS A 485 -19.18 -16.82 -15.91
N ILE A 486 -19.24 -16.55 -14.60
CA ILE A 486 -18.40 -17.26 -13.61
C ILE A 486 -18.71 -18.76 -13.52
N GLU A 487 -19.98 -19.15 -13.58
CA GLU A 487 -20.39 -20.56 -13.53
C GLU A 487 -19.87 -21.36 -14.73
N THR A 488 -19.91 -20.74 -15.92
CA THR A 488 -19.37 -21.34 -17.14
C THR A 488 -17.85 -21.51 -17.04
N ARG A 489 -17.15 -20.46 -16.58
CA ARG A 489 -15.70 -20.47 -16.37
C ARG A 489 -15.27 -21.49 -15.31
N PHE A 490 -16.06 -21.65 -14.25
CA PHE A 490 -15.82 -22.65 -13.22
C PHE A 490 -15.97 -24.08 -13.78
N LYS A 491 -17.03 -24.35 -14.55
CA LYS A 491 -17.22 -25.65 -15.21
C LYS A 491 -16.12 -25.98 -16.21
N GLU A 492 -15.58 -25.00 -16.91
CA GLU A 492 -14.44 -25.18 -17.80
C GLU A 492 -13.16 -25.49 -17.02
N TRP A 493 -12.89 -24.75 -15.95
CA TRP A 493 -11.76 -25.01 -15.06
C TRP A 493 -11.81 -26.41 -14.44
N LEU A 494 -13.00 -26.86 -14.01
CA LEU A 494 -13.21 -28.20 -13.44
C LEU A 494 -12.80 -29.34 -14.39
N LYS A 495 -12.85 -29.14 -15.71
CA LYS A 495 -12.41 -30.17 -16.68
C LYS A 495 -10.90 -30.39 -16.67
N ASN A 496 -10.14 -29.43 -16.16
CA ASN A 496 -8.67 -29.40 -16.24
C ASN A 496 -8.00 -29.71 -14.90
N ILE A 497 -8.76 -30.13 -13.88
CA ILE A 497 -8.22 -30.52 -12.57
C ILE A 497 -8.58 -31.96 -12.25
N LYS A 498 -7.83 -32.60 -11.35
CA LYS A 498 -8.05 -34.00 -10.94
C LYS A 498 -9.28 -34.21 -10.05
N GLY A 499 -9.98 -33.14 -9.69
CA GLY A 499 -11.10 -33.13 -8.75
C GLY A 499 -10.79 -32.31 -7.51
N PRO A 500 -11.76 -32.21 -6.58
CA PRO A 500 -11.56 -31.50 -5.32
C PRO A 500 -10.57 -32.23 -4.40
N ASP A 501 -9.76 -31.43 -3.68
CA ASP A 501 -8.78 -31.88 -2.70
C ASP A 501 -9.38 -31.87 -1.29
N PHE A 502 -9.20 -32.95 -0.54
CA PHE A 502 -9.79 -33.15 0.77
C PHE A 502 -8.72 -33.50 1.79
N GLN A 503 -8.85 -32.97 3.01
CA GLN A 503 -7.92 -33.26 4.09
C GLN A 503 -8.01 -34.72 4.54
N ASN A 504 -9.20 -35.32 4.42
CA ASN A 504 -9.53 -36.67 4.84
C ASN A 504 -10.72 -37.20 4.00
N GLU A 505 -11.33 -38.33 4.41
CA GLU A 505 -12.41 -38.99 3.65
C GLU A 505 -13.79 -38.30 3.79
N LEU A 506 -13.92 -37.25 4.62
CA LEU A 506 -15.17 -36.53 4.82
C LEU A 506 -15.57 -35.75 3.56
N LYS A 507 -16.85 -35.81 3.21
CA LYS A 507 -17.43 -35.08 2.07
C LYS A 507 -17.84 -33.68 2.49
N PRO A 508 -17.90 -32.71 1.55
CA PRO A 508 -18.30 -31.34 1.86
C PRO A 508 -19.61 -31.21 2.62
N SER A 509 -20.61 -32.04 2.34
CA SER A 509 -21.90 -32.02 3.04
C SER A 509 -21.83 -32.44 4.51
N GLU A 510 -20.72 -33.05 4.94
CA GLU A 510 -20.51 -33.51 6.32
C GLU A 510 -19.80 -32.45 7.16
N PHE A 511 -19.05 -31.52 6.55
CA PHE A 511 -18.31 -30.48 7.28
C PHE A 511 -18.74 -29.04 6.95
N ARG A 512 -19.56 -28.81 5.93
CA ARG A 512 -20.03 -27.47 5.58
C ARG A 512 -21.45 -27.41 4.98
N GLU A 513 -22.09 -26.28 5.19
CA GLU A 513 -23.33 -25.87 4.55
C GLU A 513 -23.18 -24.46 4.00
N ASN A 514 -23.58 -24.21 2.74
CA ASN A 514 -23.73 -22.84 2.25
C ASN A 514 -25.13 -22.36 2.59
N VAL A 515 -25.22 -21.56 3.65
CA VAL A 515 -26.48 -21.10 4.25
C VAL A 515 -27.15 -20.05 3.37
N LYS A 516 -26.34 -19.19 2.76
CA LYS A 516 -26.84 -18.07 1.96
C LYS A 516 -25.81 -17.61 0.94
N THR A 517 -26.28 -17.30 -0.27
CA THR A 517 -25.50 -16.57 -1.27
C THR A 517 -26.17 -15.26 -1.58
N GLU A 518 -25.47 -14.15 -1.42
CA GLU A 518 -25.92 -12.82 -1.82
C GLU A 518 -25.17 -12.34 -3.06
N LYS A 519 -25.90 -11.70 -3.98
CA LYS A 519 -25.31 -10.95 -5.10
C LYS A 519 -25.62 -9.48 -4.91
N LEU A 520 -24.58 -8.70 -4.64
CA LEU A 520 -24.67 -7.28 -4.34
C LEU A 520 -24.13 -6.50 -5.53
N ARG A 521 -24.92 -5.55 -6.03
CA ARG A 521 -24.42 -4.48 -6.88
C ARG A 521 -23.91 -3.38 -5.95
N LEU A 522 -22.63 -3.07 -6.05
CA LEU A 522 -22.01 -1.99 -5.29
C LEU A 522 -22.26 -0.68 -6.04
N GLU A 523 -23.44 -0.08 -5.82
CA GLU A 523 -23.76 1.27 -6.29
C GLU A 523 -23.23 2.27 -5.28
N THR A 524 -22.29 3.14 -5.67
CA THR A 524 -21.87 4.25 -4.81
C THR A 524 -22.90 5.38 -4.87
N ASN A 525 -23.97 5.25 -4.09
CA ASN A 525 -24.85 6.36 -3.67
C ASN A 525 -24.64 6.56 -2.16
N SER A 526 -24.43 7.75 -1.58
CA SER A 526 -24.58 9.12 -2.07
C SER A 526 -23.92 10.12 -1.09
N ASN A 527 -23.55 11.27 -1.63
CA ASN A 527 -23.49 12.61 -1.01
C ASN A 527 -22.19 13.10 -0.34
N THR A 528 -21.67 14.19 -0.95
CA THR A 528 -20.74 15.25 -0.45
C THR A 528 -19.27 14.81 -0.29
N PHE A 529 -18.24 15.38 -0.92
CA PHE A 529 -17.98 16.66 -1.56
C PHE A 529 -17.15 16.45 -2.85
N ASN A 530 -17.61 17.03 -3.96
CA ASN A 530 -16.87 17.12 -5.22
C ASN A 530 -15.89 18.29 -5.17
N TYR A 531 -14.60 18.05 -5.36
CA TYR A 531 -13.73 18.90 -6.19
C TYR A 531 -12.47 18.11 -6.57
N TRP A 532 -12.21 18.02 -7.88
CA TRP A 532 -11.00 17.50 -8.56
C TRP A 532 -10.90 16.00 -8.88
N LEU A 533 -11.45 15.58 -10.04
CA LEU A 533 -10.74 14.84 -11.11
C LEU A 533 -11.71 14.42 -12.22
N ASP A 534 -11.99 15.34 -13.15
CA ASP A 534 -12.43 15.01 -14.53
C ASP A 534 -12.04 16.18 -15.44
N LYS A 535 -10.79 16.19 -15.92
CA LYS A 535 -10.24 17.27 -16.76
C LYS A 535 -10.24 16.99 -18.27
N CYS A 536 -10.49 15.76 -18.72
CA CYS A 536 -10.50 15.42 -20.16
C CYS A 536 -11.91 15.30 -20.78
N GLU A 537 -12.99 15.54 -20.03
CA GLU A 537 -14.39 15.43 -20.50
C GLU A 537 -14.88 16.67 -21.28
N ASP A 538 -14.07 17.74 -21.34
CA ASP A 538 -14.40 18.88 -22.21
C ASP A 538 -14.35 18.44 -23.68
N LYS A 539 -15.41 18.76 -24.43
CA LYS A 539 -15.56 18.47 -25.87
C LYS A 539 -14.32 18.80 -26.72
N ASN A 540 -13.49 19.76 -26.31
CA ASN A 540 -12.27 20.14 -27.01
C ASN A 540 -11.22 19.01 -27.00
N TYR A 541 -11.14 18.22 -25.92
CA TYR A 541 -10.28 17.03 -25.83
C TYR A 541 -10.77 15.87 -26.72
N HIS A 542 -12.05 15.87 -27.08
CA HIS A 542 -12.65 14.86 -27.95
C HIS A 542 -12.74 15.28 -29.42
N ALA A 543 -12.30 16.49 -29.77
CA ALA A 543 -12.47 17.04 -31.11
C ALA A 543 -11.71 16.24 -32.20
N PHE A 544 -10.69 15.46 -31.84
CA PHE A 544 -9.95 14.60 -32.78
C PHE A 544 -10.39 13.13 -32.75
N ASN A 545 -11.38 12.77 -31.92
CA ASN A 545 -11.83 11.38 -31.76
C ASN A 545 -12.39 10.78 -33.05
N PHE A 546 -12.78 11.60 -34.03
CA PHE A 546 -13.25 11.10 -35.33
C PHE A 546 -12.16 10.33 -36.11
N TRP A 547 -10.89 10.49 -35.74
CA TRP A 547 -9.77 9.78 -36.35
C TRP A 547 -9.42 8.47 -35.65
N LEU A 548 -10.03 8.17 -34.49
CA LEU A 548 -9.81 6.91 -33.75
C LEU A 548 -10.24 5.69 -34.56
N GLY A 549 -9.41 4.65 -34.52
CA GLY A 549 -9.66 3.35 -35.13
C GLY A 549 -8.52 2.87 -36.03
N ASP A 550 -8.78 1.75 -36.69
CA ASP A 550 -7.89 1.11 -37.65
C ASP A 550 -8.32 1.46 -39.08
N TRP A 551 -7.36 1.85 -39.91
CA TRP A 551 -7.62 2.44 -41.21
C TRP A 551 -6.71 1.86 -42.29
N GLU A 552 -7.31 1.57 -43.44
CA GLU A 552 -6.59 1.45 -44.70
C GLU A 552 -6.59 2.80 -45.43
N VAL A 553 -5.44 3.19 -45.95
CA VAL A 553 -5.24 4.54 -46.47
C VAL A 553 -4.97 4.51 -47.97
N TYR A 554 -5.67 5.35 -48.71
CA TYR A 554 -5.67 5.39 -50.17
C TYR A 554 -5.38 6.81 -50.70
N ASN A 555 -4.90 6.92 -51.94
CA ASN A 555 -4.82 8.20 -52.65
C ASN A 555 -6.14 8.50 -53.43
N ARG A 556 -6.25 9.70 -54.02
CA ARG A 556 -7.43 10.10 -54.81
C ARG A 556 -7.74 9.20 -56.02
N LYS A 557 -6.74 8.48 -56.54
CA LYS A 557 -6.89 7.55 -57.67
C LYS A 557 -7.24 6.12 -57.23
N GLY A 558 -7.44 5.90 -55.92
CA GLY A 558 -7.77 4.59 -55.35
C GLY A 558 -6.57 3.67 -55.11
N GLY A 559 -5.33 4.16 -55.25
CA GLY A 559 -4.14 3.37 -54.94
C GLY A 559 -3.92 3.26 -53.43
N TYR A 560 -3.68 2.04 -52.94
CA TYR A 560 -3.37 1.76 -51.53
C TYR A 560 -2.01 2.34 -51.13
N LEU A 561 -1.95 2.99 -49.96
CA LEU A 561 -0.78 3.70 -49.44
C LEU A 561 -0.24 3.11 -48.14
N GLY A 562 -1.06 2.39 -47.36
CA GLY A 562 -0.64 1.81 -46.09
C GLY A 562 -1.77 1.68 -45.07
N HIS A 563 -1.39 1.28 -43.87
CA HIS A 563 -2.26 1.05 -42.72
C HIS A 563 -1.94 2.03 -41.59
N ASN A 564 -2.97 2.51 -40.90
CA ASN A 564 -2.83 3.38 -39.74
C ASN A 564 -3.73 2.95 -38.59
N THR A 565 -3.17 2.86 -37.40
CA THR A 565 -3.93 2.65 -36.16
C THR A 565 -3.88 3.91 -35.33
N ILE A 566 -5.03 4.41 -34.90
CA ILE A 566 -5.14 5.58 -34.01
C ILE A 566 -5.88 5.18 -32.74
N THR A 567 -5.18 5.18 -31.61
CA THR A 567 -5.72 4.83 -30.28
C THR A 567 -5.74 6.04 -29.36
N LYS A 568 -6.56 5.98 -28.30
CA LYS A 568 -6.41 6.89 -27.17
C LYS A 568 -5.09 6.58 -26.44
N ILE A 569 -4.50 7.60 -25.83
CA ILE A 569 -3.35 7.42 -24.94
C ILE A 569 -3.89 7.17 -23.53
N ASP A 570 -3.54 6.05 -22.94
CA ASP A 570 -3.98 5.73 -21.58
C ASP A 570 -3.45 6.80 -20.60
N PHE A 571 -4.34 7.23 -19.70
CA PHE A 571 -4.03 8.22 -18.65
C PHE A 571 -3.64 9.63 -19.12
N ALA A 572 -3.85 9.98 -20.41
CA ALA A 572 -3.58 11.33 -20.94
C ALA A 572 -4.67 11.84 -21.89
N CYS A 573 -4.89 13.16 -21.96
CA CYS A 573 -5.89 13.75 -22.87
C CYS A 573 -5.34 13.87 -24.32
N GLY A 574 -5.17 12.74 -25.01
CA GLY A 574 -4.67 12.69 -26.40
C GLY A 574 -4.84 11.35 -27.10
N ILE A 575 -4.43 11.30 -28.38
CA ILE A 575 -4.46 10.11 -29.24
C ILE A 575 -3.07 9.85 -29.86
N GLN A 576 -2.72 8.58 -30.03
CA GLN A 576 -1.49 8.14 -30.67
C GLN A 576 -1.81 7.53 -32.04
N GLU A 577 -1.05 7.93 -33.06
CA GLU A 577 -1.04 7.34 -34.40
C GLU A 577 0.12 6.34 -34.53
N LYS A 578 -0.10 5.22 -35.22
CA LYS A 578 0.92 4.27 -35.66
C LYS A 578 0.73 3.97 -37.15
N TRP A 579 1.57 4.56 -37.99
CA TRP A 579 1.53 4.46 -39.44
C TRP A 579 2.52 3.42 -39.96
N THR A 580 2.06 2.61 -40.92
CA THR A 580 2.90 1.71 -41.72
C THR A 580 2.54 1.85 -43.19
N SER A 581 3.50 2.23 -44.03
CA SER A 581 3.32 2.30 -45.49
C SER A 581 2.95 0.94 -46.10
N GLY A 582 2.33 0.93 -47.28
CA GLY A 582 1.89 -0.29 -47.94
C GLY A 582 3.03 -1.25 -48.32
N SER A 583 4.26 -0.75 -48.47
CA SER A 583 5.46 -1.58 -48.66
C SER A 583 6.07 -2.06 -47.33
N GLY A 584 5.63 -1.54 -46.19
CA GLY A 584 6.17 -1.80 -44.85
C GLY A 584 7.50 -1.10 -44.55
N ALA A 585 8.15 -0.49 -45.55
CA ALA A 585 9.48 0.11 -45.41
C ALA A 585 9.48 1.41 -44.59
N PHE A 586 8.44 2.23 -44.75
CA PHE A 586 8.28 3.47 -44.00
C PHE A 586 7.28 3.29 -42.86
N LYS A 587 7.68 3.67 -41.65
CA LYS A 587 6.88 3.60 -40.42
C LYS A 587 7.04 4.89 -39.63
N GLY A 588 5.98 5.33 -38.98
CA GLY A 588 6.04 6.49 -38.10
C GLY A 588 4.93 6.51 -37.06
N SER A 589 5.07 7.40 -36.09
CA SER A 589 4.08 7.59 -35.03
C SER A 589 3.92 9.06 -34.73
N SER A 590 2.70 9.46 -34.40
CA SER A 590 2.45 10.78 -33.83
C SER A 590 1.68 10.74 -32.53
N TYR A 591 1.99 11.68 -31.65
CA TYR A 591 1.21 12.00 -30.46
C TYR A 591 0.43 13.28 -30.69
N ASN A 592 -0.89 13.22 -30.53
CA ASN A 592 -1.81 14.32 -30.77
C ASN A 592 -2.58 14.64 -29.50
N PHE A 593 -2.48 15.85 -28.96
CA PHE A 593 -3.12 16.21 -27.69
C PHE A 593 -3.63 17.65 -27.69
N TYR A 594 -4.69 17.89 -26.92
CA TYR A 594 -5.23 19.24 -26.73
C TYR A 594 -4.59 19.89 -25.50
N ASN A 595 -3.94 21.04 -25.70
CA ASN A 595 -3.41 21.83 -24.61
C ASN A 595 -4.44 22.89 -24.20
N SER A 596 -5.07 22.70 -23.04
CA SER A 596 -6.11 23.59 -22.54
C SER A 596 -5.60 24.98 -22.16
N SER A 597 -4.32 25.13 -21.81
CA SER A 597 -3.73 26.42 -21.45
C SER A 597 -3.70 27.39 -22.64
N ASN A 598 -3.42 26.89 -23.85
CA ASN A 598 -3.36 27.70 -25.08
C ASN A 598 -4.52 27.43 -26.05
N LYS A 599 -5.43 26.52 -25.71
CA LYS A 599 -6.62 26.15 -26.48
C LYS A 599 -6.29 25.69 -27.91
N ARG A 600 -5.20 24.92 -28.05
CA ARG A 600 -4.73 24.38 -29.33
C ARG A 600 -4.44 22.90 -29.25
N TRP A 601 -4.66 22.21 -30.36
CA TRP A 601 -4.14 20.87 -30.56
C TRP A 601 -2.66 20.93 -30.95
N HIS A 602 -1.89 19.97 -30.46
CA HIS A 602 -0.47 19.79 -30.76
C HIS A 602 -0.27 18.40 -31.35
N GLN A 603 0.62 18.30 -32.33
CA GLN A 603 1.11 17.04 -32.88
C GLN A 603 2.63 17.01 -32.79
N SER A 604 3.16 15.88 -32.33
CA SER A 604 4.58 15.52 -32.49
C SER A 604 4.68 14.23 -33.30
N TRP A 605 5.18 14.31 -34.54
CA TRP A 605 5.42 13.19 -35.43
C TRP A 605 6.90 12.84 -35.47
N VAL A 606 7.21 11.53 -35.48
CA VAL A 606 8.54 10.97 -35.73
C VAL A 606 8.44 9.75 -36.65
N ASP A 607 9.47 9.49 -37.45
CA ASP A 607 9.52 8.30 -38.32
C ASP A 607 10.83 7.51 -38.21
N ASN A 608 10.81 6.31 -38.82
CA ASN A 608 11.92 5.37 -38.85
C ASN A 608 13.08 5.79 -39.77
N GLN A 609 13.00 6.96 -40.41
CA GLN A 609 14.09 7.58 -41.16
C GLN A 609 14.72 8.75 -40.39
N GLY A 610 14.26 9.02 -39.16
CA GLY A 610 14.79 10.07 -38.29
C GLY A 610 14.21 11.46 -38.55
N ALA A 611 13.18 11.59 -39.39
CA ALA A 611 12.51 12.87 -39.58
C ALA A 611 11.48 13.12 -38.46
N SER A 612 11.29 14.40 -38.13
CA SER A 612 10.31 14.84 -37.14
C SER A 612 9.54 16.06 -37.63
N LEU A 613 8.29 16.17 -37.18
CA LEU A 613 7.42 17.30 -37.50
C LEU A 613 6.59 17.68 -36.27
N LEU A 614 6.69 18.94 -35.87
CA LEU A 614 5.89 19.51 -34.79
C LEU A 614 4.84 20.45 -35.39
N LEU A 615 3.58 20.22 -35.08
CA LEU A 615 2.46 21.04 -35.54
C LEU A 615 1.61 21.51 -34.37
N ASN A 616 0.96 22.64 -34.53
CA ASN A 616 -0.11 23.05 -33.61
C ASN A 616 -1.24 23.79 -34.34
N GLY A 617 -2.45 23.70 -33.82
CA GLY A 617 -3.63 24.03 -34.59
C GLY A 617 -4.91 24.15 -33.79
N LYS A 618 -6.02 24.31 -34.52
CA LYS A 618 -7.36 24.41 -33.95
C LYS A 618 -8.26 23.36 -34.57
N SER A 619 -9.28 22.97 -33.82
CA SER A 619 -10.37 22.12 -34.28
C SER A 619 -11.62 22.94 -34.60
N SER A 620 -12.41 22.43 -35.53
CA SER A 620 -13.82 22.73 -35.73
C SER A 620 -14.60 21.40 -35.78
N LYS A 621 -15.93 21.43 -35.86
CA LYS A 621 -16.81 20.27 -35.59
C LYS A 621 -16.41 18.95 -36.28
N SER A 622 -15.85 18.98 -37.48
CA SER A 622 -15.45 17.79 -38.25
C SER A 622 -14.04 17.92 -38.86
N LYS A 623 -13.25 18.90 -38.41
CA LYS A 623 -12.01 19.28 -39.07
C LYS A 623 -10.95 19.75 -38.10
N ILE A 624 -9.70 19.32 -38.28
CA ILE A 624 -8.54 19.81 -37.55
C ILE A 624 -7.51 20.32 -38.54
N ILE A 625 -7.01 21.55 -38.31
CA ILE A 625 -5.97 22.17 -39.12
C ILE A 625 -4.80 22.53 -38.21
N MET A 626 -3.63 21.93 -38.46
CA MET A 626 -2.40 22.22 -37.71
C MET A 626 -1.28 22.69 -38.63
N ASN A 627 -0.46 23.61 -38.13
CA ASN A 627 0.63 24.22 -38.88
C ASN A 627 1.95 24.05 -38.12
N SER A 628 3.06 23.96 -38.86
CA SER A 628 4.39 24.10 -38.29
C SER A 628 4.66 25.57 -37.94
N ASP A 629 5.81 25.83 -37.34
CA ASP A 629 6.26 27.18 -36.97
C ASP A 629 6.20 28.16 -38.16
N SER A 630 5.35 29.19 -38.04
CA SER A 630 5.13 30.21 -39.07
C SER A 630 6.30 31.19 -39.24
N SER A 631 7.29 31.16 -38.35
CA SER A 631 8.52 31.93 -38.51
C SER A 631 9.50 31.30 -39.51
N LYS A 632 9.29 30.03 -39.89
CA LYS A 632 10.15 29.32 -40.83
C LYS A 632 9.74 29.57 -42.28
N LEU A 633 10.73 29.58 -43.17
CA LEU A 633 10.55 29.71 -44.63
C LEU A 633 9.70 28.55 -45.18
N ASN A 634 10.08 27.32 -44.79
CA ASN A 634 9.36 26.10 -45.13
C ASN A 634 8.33 25.81 -44.04
N GLN A 635 7.05 25.87 -44.41
CA GLN A 635 5.94 25.64 -43.50
C GLN A 635 5.13 24.44 -43.97
N SER A 636 4.69 23.61 -43.04
CA SER A 636 3.76 22.52 -43.27
C SER A 636 2.41 22.87 -42.68
N GLN A 637 1.34 22.63 -43.43
CA GLN A 637 -0.03 22.64 -42.95
C GLN A 637 -0.63 21.26 -43.19
N ILE A 638 -1.19 20.65 -42.15
CA ILE A 638 -1.91 19.39 -42.28
C ILE A 638 -3.35 19.58 -41.82
N THR A 639 -4.26 19.11 -42.66
CA THR A 639 -5.70 19.16 -42.43
C THR A 639 -6.25 17.74 -42.35
N TRP A 640 -6.94 17.43 -41.26
CA TRP A 640 -7.74 16.22 -41.10
C TRP A 640 -9.23 16.58 -41.14
N GLU A 641 -10.03 15.85 -41.90
CA GLU A 641 -11.45 16.13 -42.06
C GLU A 641 -12.28 14.85 -42.13
N LEU A 642 -13.31 14.75 -41.28
CA LEU A 642 -14.31 13.68 -41.30
C LEU A 642 -15.33 13.94 -42.41
N LEU A 643 -15.49 12.97 -43.30
CA LEU A 643 -16.49 12.99 -44.37
C LEU A 643 -17.81 12.37 -43.89
N GLU A 644 -18.92 12.70 -44.57
CA GLU A 644 -20.26 12.19 -44.25
C GLU A 644 -20.36 10.65 -44.32
N ASN A 645 -19.55 10.02 -45.17
CA ASN A 645 -19.49 8.56 -45.30
C ASN A 645 -18.64 7.87 -44.21
N GLY A 646 -18.17 8.61 -43.21
CA GLY A 646 -17.37 8.08 -42.10
C GLY A 646 -15.88 7.92 -42.40
N ASN A 647 -15.44 8.23 -43.64
CA ASN A 647 -14.01 8.26 -43.97
C ASN A 647 -13.36 9.53 -43.44
N VAL A 648 -12.05 9.48 -43.19
CA VAL A 648 -11.26 10.67 -42.82
C VAL A 648 -10.32 11.01 -43.97
N THR A 649 -10.15 12.29 -44.28
CA THR A 649 -9.14 12.75 -45.23
C THR A 649 -8.00 13.43 -44.50
N GLN A 650 -6.77 13.24 -44.99
CA GLN A 650 -5.60 13.99 -44.54
C GLN A 650 -4.98 14.67 -45.77
N LYS A 651 -4.87 15.99 -45.72
CA LYS A 651 -4.19 16.79 -46.73
C LYS A 651 -2.97 17.45 -46.10
N TRP A 652 -1.78 17.20 -46.66
CA TRP A 652 -0.56 17.90 -46.26
C TRP A 652 -0.18 18.86 -47.38
N ASP A 653 -0.18 20.15 -47.07
CA ASP A 653 0.32 21.23 -47.91
C ASP A 653 1.62 21.81 -47.36
N GLN A 654 2.51 22.24 -48.25
CA GLN A 654 3.77 22.88 -47.89
C GLN A 654 3.92 24.22 -48.59
N SER A 655 4.42 25.20 -47.85
CA SER A 655 4.76 26.53 -48.32
C SER A 655 6.26 26.72 -48.27
N SER A 656 6.83 27.34 -49.30
CA SER A 656 8.23 27.79 -49.34
C SER A 656 8.38 29.31 -49.34
N ASP A 657 7.30 30.06 -49.09
CA ASP A 657 7.26 31.52 -49.19
C ASP A 657 6.59 32.20 -47.96
N TYR A 658 6.78 31.60 -46.77
CA TYR A 658 6.20 32.04 -45.50
C TYR A 658 4.66 32.02 -45.45
N GLY A 659 4.05 31.07 -46.15
CA GLY A 659 2.61 30.80 -46.11
C GLY A 659 1.80 31.62 -47.10
N LYS A 660 2.45 32.28 -48.07
CA LYS A 660 1.77 33.07 -49.11
C LYS A 660 1.17 32.17 -50.18
N SER A 661 1.83 31.06 -50.52
CA SER A 661 1.32 30.03 -51.42
C SER A 661 1.58 28.63 -50.84
N TRP A 662 0.64 27.72 -51.12
CA TRP A 662 0.64 26.36 -50.58
C TRP A 662 0.54 25.34 -51.71
N ASN A 663 1.44 24.36 -51.70
CA ASN A 663 1.47 23.26 -52.64
C ASN A 663 1.13 21.94 -51.93
N GLU A 664 0.25 21.14 -52.53
CA GLU A 664 -0.14 19.84 -51.96
C GLU A 664 1.04 18.85 -52.06
N VAL A 665 1.51 18.35 -50.91
CA VAL A 665 2.52 17.29 -50.81
C VAL A 665 1.86 15.93 -51.06
N PHE A 666 0.77 15.68 -50.35
CA PHE A 666 -0.07 14.50 -50.60
C PHE A 666 -1.50 14.69 -50.10
N PHE A 667 -2.37 13.81 -50.59
CA PHE A 667 -3.74 13.63 -50.11
C PHE A 667 -4.02 12.16 -49.82
N ARG A 668 -4.52 11.88 -48.62
CA ARG A 668 -4.83 10.54 -48.11
C ARG A 668 -6.29 10.42 -47.72
N ILE A 669 -6.90 9.28 -48.02
CA ILE A 669 -8.26 8.90 -47.66
C ILE A 669 -8.17 7.67 -46.77
N TYR A 670 -8.57 7.82 -45.51
CA TYR A 670 -8.64 6.79 -44.50
C TYR A 670 -10.00 6.11 -44.60
N LYS A 671 -10.00 4.82 -44.91
CA LYS A 671 -11.19 3.96 -44.91
C LYS A 671 -11.10 3.01 -43.73
N LYS A 672 -12.14 3.01 -42.91
CA LYS A 672 -12.17 2.22 -41.67
C LYS A 672 -12.19 0.74 -42.02
N GLN A 673 -11.40 -0.07 -41.31
CA GLN A 673 -11.46 -1.53 -41.40
C GLN A 673 -12.67 -2.10 -40.66
#